data_AF-A0A7X8QBG8-F1
#
_entry.id   AF-A0A7X8QBG8-F1
#
_cell.length_a   1.000
_cell.length_b   1.000
_cell.length_c   1.000
_cell.angle_alpha   90.00
_cell.angle_beta   90.00
_cell.angle_gamma   90.00
#
_symmetry.space_group_name_H-M   'P 1'
#
loop_
_entity.id
_entity.type
_entity.pdbx_description
1 polymer ?
#
loop_
_entity_poly.entity_id
_entity_poly.type
_entity_poly.pdbx_seq_one_letter_code
_entity_poly.pdbx_strand_id
1 'polypeptide(L)'
;MLLMQFNDKNFSLDKKKKQGKNKKIFNRIFSHIALIAAIAAAVLAIFIALFIRDISQSLPTSEEILGHEPSLVTIVYDRNEKVVTRLFQENRNWVKLDAVSPWMVKAILAAEDDKFYDHSGIRPVAILRAGIVDIFHRGARQGGSTITQQLARNLFLTKEKTIVRKAKEAILALRLERIYTKDQLLEMYLNTIYMGHGAYGIDSASKNYFGKSPSQLTITESAILAGLVAAPETYSPYRNSDMSAARREYVLRRMLDLDWISKSDYDTGVREQPQLLKREASKSSLFLKDSPHFVSYILFNKLLPKYGTEQVYRGGLRVYTTIDLDLQKKAEELVSKMKHEGALVALDPNTGEILALVGGRDFDASKFNRATQAFRQPGSAFKPVVYATALENGYRAVDHLLDAPLLFPNGWEPGNYGGKYDGEVTLMDALARSINTVAVRLAQIDGVSRVVDMARRIGITTPHLPEDLSLALGTASVTPLEMSVAYSTFANNGYKVEPYGIKEVKGKNGESFEQNGPKITNAISVTTAVTTRSMLEQVALWGTGAKAKVEGYQTFGKTGTTNDWTDAWFAGGIPGLVVVVYVGNDDHTPLGGKTTGTVAAVPVWKEFVSFAVKKLKLPQTFILPPDAGVESVNVCKKTGFLASSGCPAANILLPAGHAPISYCPWHGGSLSAARADENAPQLVLAPIDDEMTHYKYAMRGLSQEPSASDQDVQGQTADTPVATKKTKDTEHAKAPVKNSDPYKKDPSEAEQMEARYQELLKKYKIIE
;
A
#
# COMPACT_ATOMS: atom_id res chain seq x y z
N MET A 1 -0.12 -116.44 44.42
CA MET A 1 -1.35 -116.73 45.20
C MET A 1 -2.51 -116.29 44.29
N LEU A 2 -2.96 -117.11 43.33
CA LEU A 2 -4.03 -118.14 43.44
C LEU A 2 -5.33 -117.51 43.99
N LEU A 3 -6.48 -117.46 43.31
CA LEU A 3 -7.23 -118.49 42.56
C LEU A 3 -8.16 -117.80 41.49
N MET A 4 -8.34 -118.32 40.27
CA MET A 4 -9.28 -119.42 39.87
C MET A 4 -10.76 -118.98 40.05
N GLN A 5 -11.66 -118.93 39.06
CA GLN A 5 -12.17 -120.05 38.25
C GLN A 5 -13.18 -119.61 37.13
N PHE A 6 -13.15 -120.36 36.02
CA PHE A 6 -14.24 -120.89 35.15
C PHE A 6 -15.24 -120.05 34.32
N ASN A 7 -15.23 -120.38 33.01
CA ASN A 7 -16.32 -120.69 32.04
C ASN A 7 -17.63 -119.90 32.07
N ASP A 8 -18.08 -119.41 30.90
CA ASP A 8 -18.88 -120.25 29.97
C ASP A 8 -19.09 -119.61 28.58
N LYS A 9 -19.46 -120.46 27.62
CA LYS A 9 -19.69 -120.25 26.19
C LYS A 9 -20.58 -119.06 25.82
N ASN A 10 -20.25 -118.33 24.73
CA ASN A 10 -21.10 -118.15 23.54
C ASN A 10 -20.61 -117.03 22.60
N PHE A 11 -20.93 -117.22 21.31
CA PHE A 11 -21.09 -116.18 20.28
C PHE A 11 -19.83 -115.56 19.66
N SER A 12 -19.37 -116.16 18.56
CA SER A 12 -18.63 -115.42 17.53
C SER A 12 -19.62 -114.61 16.68
N LEU A 13 -19.60 -113.29 16.81
CA LEU A 13 -20.06 -112.37 15.77
C LEU A 13 -18.97 -111.34 15.51
N ASP A 14 -18.33 -111.53 14.37
CA ASP A 14 -17.42 -110.60 13.74
C ASP A 14 -18.18 -109.29 13.43
N LYS A 15 -18.03 -108.27 14.28
CA LYS A 15 -18.54 -106.91 14.04
C LYS A 15 -17.36 -105.95 13.87
N LYS A 16 -16.93 -105.80 12.62
CA LYS A 16 -16.29 -104.58 12.11
C LYS A 16 -17.03 -103.35 12.64
N LYS A 17 -16.36 -102.50 13.44
CA LYS A 17 -16.80 -101.12 13.66
C LYS A 17 -15.66 -100.13 13.44
N LYS A 18 -15.79 -99.44 12.30
CA LYS A 18 -15.08 -98.23 11.86
C LYS A 18 -14.88 -97.23 13.02
N GLN A 19 -13.65 -97.04 13.47
CA GLN A 19 -13.22 -95.79 14.11
C GLN A 19 -11.89 -95.38 13.45
N GLY A 20 -11.86 -94.22 12.77
CA GLY A 20 -10.61 -93.70 12.19
C GLY A 20 -10.69 -92.86 10.91
N LYS A 21 -11.88 -92.49 10.38
CA LYS A 21 -11.96 -91.62 9.17
C LYS A 21 -12.52 -90.21 9.40
N ASN A 22 -13.35 -89.95 10.41
CA ASN A 22 -13.99 -88.63 10.55
C ASN A 22 -13.12 -87.54 11.23
N LYS A 23 -12.15 -87.87 12.09
CA LYS A 23 -11.21 -86.87 12.65
C LYS A 23 -10.21 -86.33 11.59
N LYS A 24 -9.81 -87.15 10.62
CA LYS A 24 -8.87 -86.74 9.55
C LYS A 24 -9.51 -85.81 8.52
N ILE A 25 -10.82 -85.92 8.28
CA ILE A 25 -11.56 -85.04 7.35
C ILE A 25 -11.83 -83.68 8.01
N PHE A 26 -12.27 -83.68 9.29
CA PHE A 26 -12.50 -82.44 10.03
C PHE A 26 -11.21 -81.62 10.22
N ASN A 27 -10.08 -82.26 10.54
CA ASN A 27 -8.78 -81.59 10.63
C ASN A 27 -8.26 -81.05 9.28
N ARG A 28 -8.63 -81.67 8.15
CA ARG A 28 -8.29 -81.17 6.80
C ARG A 28 -9.14 -79.97 6.39
N ILE A 29 -10.43 -79.98 6.73
CA ILE A 29 -11.32 -78.83 6.47
C ILE A 29 -10.88 -77.64 7.35
N PHE A 30 -10.58 -77.88 8.62
CA PHE A 30 -10.06 -76.85 9.52
C PHE A 30 -8.70 -76.32 9.06
N SER A 31 -7.79 -77.18 8.58
CA SER A 31 -6.49 -76.73 8.06
C SER A 31 -6.61 -75.95 6.75
N HIS A 32 -7.58 -76.28 5.88
CA HIS A 32 -7.86 -75.49 4.67
C HIS A 32 -8.51 -74.15 5.00
N ILE A 33 -9.42 -74.08 5.97
CA ILE A 33 -9.99 -72.81 6.44
C ILE A 33 -8.90 -71.95 7.10
N ALA A 34 -8.03 -72.54 7.93
CA ALA A 34 -6.90 -71.84 8.54
C ALA A 34 -5.89 -71.35 7.49
N LEU A 35 -5.63 -72.13 6.44
CA LEU A 35 -4.76 -71.74 5.33
C LEU A 35 -5.38 -70.60 4.50
N ILE A 36 -6.68 -70.67 4.19
CA ILE A 36 -7.40 -69.60 3.49
C ILE A 36 -7.42 -68.32 4.33
N ALA A 37 -7.64 -68.43 5.65
CA ALA A 37 -7.57 -67.30 6.56
C ALA A 37 -6.15 -66.70 6.63
N ALA A 38 -5.12 -67.53 6.64
CA ALA A 38 -3.73 -67.08 6.62
C ALA A 38 -3.36 -66.39 5.29
N ILE A 39 -3.82 -66.92 4.15
CA ILE A 39 -3.64 -66.31 2.83
C ILE A 39 -4.40 -64.98 2.75
N ALA A 40 -5.65 -64.94 3.22
CA ALA A 40 -6.44 -63.71 3.27
C ALA A 40 -5.77 -62.64 4.17
N ALA A 41 -5.24 -63.04 5.33
CA ALA A 41 -4.48 -62.16 6.20
C ALA A 41 -3.18 -61.66 5.54
N ALA A 42 -2.46 -62.52 4.81
CA ALA A 42 -1.25 -62.14 4.10
C ALA A 42 -1.53 -61.18 2.94
N VAL A 43 -2.58 -61.43 2.14
CA VAL A 43 -3.02 -60.52 1.07
C VAL A 43 -3.48 -59.18 1.64
N LEU A 44 -4.23 -59.20 2.75
CA LEU A 44 -4.63 -57.99 3.45
C LEU A 44 -3.41 -57.21 3.98
N ALA A 45 -2.42 -57.89 4.54
CA ALA A 45 -1.18 -57.27 5.01
C ALA A 45 -0.38 -56.64 3.85
N ILE A 46 -0.30 -57.30 2.69
CA ILE A 46 0.32 -56.75 1.48
C ILE A 46 -0.43 -55.51 1.00
N PHE A 47 -1.76 -55.56 0.97
CA PHE A 47 -2.59 -54.42 0.58
C PHE A 47 -2.40 -53.23 1.52
N ILE A 48 -2.39 -53.47 2.84
CA ILE A 48 -2.11 -52.44 3.86
C ILE A 48 -0.70 -51.88 3.68
N ALA A 49 0.31 -52.71 3.41
CA ALA A 49 1.69 -52.26 3.20
C ALA A 49 1.83 -51.39 1.94
N LEU A 50 1.20 -51.78 0.82
CA LEU A 50 1.18 -50.98 -0.41
C LEU A 50 0.44 -49.65 -0.20
N PHE A 51 -0.69 -49.67 0.51
CA PHE A 51 -1.44 -48.47 0.86
C PHE A 51 -0.65 -47.51 1.77
N ILE A 52 0.05 -48.02 2.78
CA ILE A 52 0.93 -47.21 3.64
C ILE A 52 2.09 -46.64 2.83
N ARG A 53 2.68 -47.41 1.91
CA ARG A 53 3.77 -46.96 1.04
C ARG A 53 3.32 -45.81 0.15
N ASP A 54 2.19 -45.96 -0.54
CA ASP A 54 1.61 -44.93 -1.41
C ASP A 54 1.35 -43.63 -0.64
N ILE A 55 0.70 -43.73 0.53
CA ILE A 55 0.48 -42.58 1.40
C ILE A 55 1.80 -41.97 1.87
N SER A 56 2.75 -42.78 2.31
CA SER A 56 4.04 -42.35 2.84
C SER A 56 4.90 -41.61 1.82
N GLN A 57 4.78 -41.94 0.52
CA GLN A 57 5.45 -41.24 -0.58
C GLN A 57 4.85 -39.86 -0.84
N SER A 58 3.56 -39.66 -0.53
CA SER A 58 2.88 -38.36 -0.64
C SER A 58 3.11 -37.41 0.55
N LEU A 59 3.91 -37.80 1.54
CA LEU A 59 4.11 -37.07 2.80
C LEU A 59 5.56 -36.56 2.93
N PRO A 60 5.77 -35.36 3.51
CA PRO A 60 7.09 -34.74 3.64
C PRO A 60 8.05 -35.62 4.44
N THR A 61 9.25 -35.79 3.91
CA THR A 61 10.38 -36.51 4.51
C THR A 61 10.86 -35.87 5.81
N SER A 62 11.65 -36.59 6.60
CA SER A 62 12.18 -36.07 7.87
C SER A 62 13.03 -34.81 7.68
N GLU A 63 13.80 -34.72 6.59
CA GLU A 63 14.58 -33.53 6.22
C GLU A 63 13.68 -32.34 5.88
N GLU A 64 12.62 -32.57 5.10
CA GLU A 64 11.63 -31.53 4.79
C GLU A 64 10.88 -31.05 6.03
N ILE A 65 10.61 -31.93 7.00
CA ILE A 65 9.98 -31.57 8.29
C ILE A 65 10.95 -30.78 9.19
N LEU A 66 12.24 -31.13 9.21
CA LEU A 66 13.27 -30.38 9.95
C LEU A 66 13.52 -28.99 9.34
N GLY A 67 13.39 -28.86 8.02
CA GLY A 67 13.44 -27.57 7.32
C GLY A 67 12.13 -26.78 7.34
N HIS A 68 11.06 -27.32 7.95
CA HIS A 68 9.74 -26.69 7.97
C HIS A 68 9.61 -25.70 9.14
N GLU A 69 9.87 -24.42 8.87
CA GLU A 69 9.56 -23.34 9.81
C GLU A 69 8.05 -23.02 9.83
N PRO A 70 7.41 -22.79 11.00
CA PRO A 70 5.99 -22.46 11.08
C PRO A 70 5.67 -21.16 10.31
N SER A 71 4.56 -21.18 9.55
CA SER A 71 3.96 -20.07 8.77
C SER A 71 4.74 -18.75 8.81
N LEU A 72 5.59 -18.55 7.81
CA LEU A 72 6.47 -17.39 7.73
C LEU A 72 5.65 -16.12 7.47
N VAL A 73 5.86 -15.14 8.34
CA VAL A 73 5.34 -13.79 8.20
C VAL A 73 6.00 -13.12 7.01
N THR A 74 5.22 -12.48 6.14
CA THR A 74 5.80 -11.64 5.08
C THR A 74 6.35 -10.36 5.70
N ILE A 75 7.59 -10.00 5.38
CA ILE A 75 8.25 -8.81 5.90
C ILE A 75 8.41 -7.81 4.76
N VAL A 76 7.95 -6.58 5.01
CA VAL A 76 8.10 -5.44 4.11
C VAL A 76 9.25 -4.58 4.62
N TYR A 77 10.23 -4.34 3.76
CA TYR A 77 11.43 -3.55 4.04
C TYR A 77 11.40 -2.22 3.28
N ASP A 78 11.97 -1.18 3.87
CA ASP A 78 12.24 0.09 3.20
C ASP A 78 13.47 -0.03 2.29
N ARG A 79 13.83 1.06 1.59
CA ARG A 79 14.99 1.09 0.69
C ARG A 79 16.35 0.87 1.36
N ASN A 80 16.41 0.94 2.69
CA ASN A 80 17.60 0.78 3.53
C ASN A 80 17.52 -0.50 4.38
N GLU A 81 16.67 -1.46 3.98
CA GLU A 81 16.46 -2.75 4.68
C GLU A 81 15.90 -2.63 6.11
N LYS A 82 15.33 -1.48 6.49
CA LYS A 82 14.57 -1.35 7.74
C LYS A 82 13.20 -1.99 7.56
N VAL A 83 12.74 -2.73 8.57
CA VAL A 83 11.39 -3.30 8.54
C VAL A 83 10.36 -2.17 8.63
N VAL A 84 9.54 -2.05 7.58
CA VAL A 84 8.37 -1.16 7.53
C VAL A 84 7.23 -1.83 8.26
N THR A 85 6.85 -3.04 7.84
CA THR A 85 5.75 -3.77 8.47
C THR A 85 5.86 -5.27 8.23
N ARG A 86 5.00 -6.01 8.93
CA ARG A 86 4.86 -7.46 8.84
C ARG A 86 3.42 -7.79 8.44
N LEU A 87 3.26 -8.51 7.34
CA LEU A 87 1.97 -8.99 6.85
C LEU A 87 1.78 -10.43 7.30
N PHE A 88 0.82 -10.64 8.20
CA PHE A 88 0.42 -11.94 8.70
C PHE A 88 -1.10 -11.98 8.89
N GLN A 89 -1.69 -13.16 8.74
CA GLN A 89 -3.10 -13.38 9.09
C GLN A 89 -3.28 -13.62 10.59
N GLU A 90 -2.26 -14.13 11.26
CA GLU A 90 -2.29 -14.55 12.66
C GLU A 90 -1.02 -14.02 13.36
N ASN A 91 -1.18 -13.19 14.40
CA ASN A 91 -0.06 -12.67 15.18
C ASN A 91 0.48 -13.79 16.09
N ARG A 92 1.49 -14.54 15.65
CA ARG A 92 2.06 -15.64 16.43
C ARG A 92 3.40 -15.19 17.03
N ASN A 93 3.41 -14.95 18.34
CA ASN A 93 4.66 -14.87 19.11
C ASN A 93 4.99 -16.29 19.60
N TRP A 94 6.17 -16.79 19.25
CA TRP A 94 6.64 -18.07 19.75
C TRP A 94 7.04 -17.97 21.23
N VAL A 95 6.47 -18.83 22.07
CA VAL A 95 6.77 -18.91 23.51
C VAL A 95 7.37 -20.26 23.82
N LYS A 96 8.55 -20.26 24.44
CA LYS A 96 9.20 -21.48 24.91
C LYS A 96 8.36 -22.17 25.98
N LEU A 97 8.41 -23.50 26.05
CA LEU A 97 7.60 -24.28 26.99
C LEU A 97 7.85 -23.91 28.46
N ASP A 98 9.09 -23.54 28.81
CA ASP A 98 9.49 -23.08 30.15
C ASP A 98 8.87 -21.73 30.55
N ALA A 99 8.41 -20.94 29.59
CA ALA A 99 7.72 -19.67 29.78
C ALA A 99 6.18 -19.82 29.80
N VAL A 100 5.67 -21.06 29.74
CA VAL A 100 4.24 -21.36 29.87
C VAL A 100 3.93 -21.82 31.29
N SER A 101 2.80 -21.38 31.85
CA SER A 101 2.35 -21.82 33.18
C SER A 101 2.31 -23.36 33.27
N PRO A 102 2.89 -23.97 34.32
CA PRO A 102 2.81 -25.43 34.53
C PRO A 102 1.37 -25.94 34.60
N TRP A 103 0.44 -25.10 35.03
CA TRP A 103 -0.99 -25.43 35.06
C TRP A 103 -1.60 -25.53 33.67
N MET A 104 -1.15 -24.71 32.72
CA MET A 104 -1.56 -24.78 31.32
C MET A 104 -1.05 -26.08 30.65
N VAL A 105 0.19 -26.46 30.94
CA VAL A 105 0.77 -27.74 30.50
C VAL A 105 -0.02 -28.92 31.08
N LYS A 106 -0.31 -28.93 32.38
CA LYS A 106 -1.14 -29.99 32.99
C LYS A 106 -2.56 -30.00 32.44
N ALA A 107 -3.19 -28.84 32.26
CA ALA A 107 -4.55 -28.75 31.75
C ALA A 107 -4.67 -29.29 30.31
N ILE A 108 -3.73 -28.94 29.43
CA ILE A 108 -3.75 -29.41 28.04
C ILE A 108 -3.52 -30.93 27.97
N LEU A 109 -2.58 -31.45 28.75
CA LEU A 109 -2.32 -32.89 28.82
C LEU A 109 -3.54 -33.65 29.37
N ALA A 110 -4.14 -33.18 30.46
CA ALA A 110 -5.31 -33.82 31.06
C ALA A 110 -6.52 -33.86 30.11
N ALA A 111 -6.69 -32.81 29.31
CA ALA A 111 -7.80 -32.65 28.38
C ALA A 111 -7.62 -33.43 27.06
N GLU A 112 -6.41 -33.42 26.50
CA GLU A 112 -6.14 -33.92 25.15
C GLU A 112 -5.39 -35.26 25.15
N ASP A 113 -4.36 -35.42 26.00
CA ASP A 113 -3.49 -36.60 25.97
C ASP A 113 -2.70 -36.79 27.30
N ASP A 114 -3.33 -37.42 28.29
CA ASP A 114 -2.79 -37.59 29.65
C ASP A 114 -1.58 -38.54 29.72
N LYS A 115 -1.39 -39.34 28.66
CA LYS A 115 -0.25 -40.26 28.49
C LYS A 115 0.70 -39.82 27.39
N PHE A 116 0.71 -38.53 27.05
CA PHE A 116 1.52 -37.97 25.98
C PHE A 116 3.00 -38.38 26.05
N TYR A 117 3.58 -38.39 27.25
CA TYR A 117 4.97 -38.76 27.47
C TYR A 117 5.23 -40.28 27.41
N ASP A 118 4.19 -41.11 27.49
CA ASP A 118 4.32 -42.58 27.56
C ASP A 118 4.33 -43.27 26.19
N HIS A 119 3.83 -42.61 25.14
CA HIS A 119 3.66 -43.21 23.81
C HIS A 119 4.49 -42.52 22.73
N SER A 120 4.82 -43.21 21.64
CA SER A 120 5.56 -42.64 20.50
C SER A 120 4.62 -42.11 19.41
N GLY A 121 3.89 -41.03 19.69
CA GLY A 121 3.02 -40.33 18.72
C GLY A 121 1.66 -40.95 18.39
N ILE A 122 1.45 -42.25 18.59
CA ILE A 122 0.15 -42.90 18.41
C ILE A 122 -0.19 -43.80 19.60
N ARG A 123 -1.49 -44.06 19.82
CA ARG A 123 -1.98 -44.96 20.87
C ARG A 123 -2.72 -46.16 20.28
N PRO A 124 -2.03 -47.25 19.88
CA PRO A 124 -2.65 -48.40 19.20
C PRO A 124 -3.78 -49.04 20.01
N VAL A 125 -3.60 -49.17 21.32
CA VAL A 125 -4.61 -49.72 22.24
C VAL A 125 -5.85 -48.81 22.31
N ALA A 126 -5.67 -47.48 22.27
CA ALA A 126 -6.77 -46.53 22.26
C ALA A 126 -7.53 -46.55 20.92
N ILE A 127 -6.84 -46.71 19.79
CA ILE A 127 -7.44 -46.85 18.45
C ILE A 127 -8.27 -48.14 18.36
N LEU A 128 -7.72 -49.27 18.83
CA LEU A 128 -8.43 -50.55 18.87
C LEU A 128 -9.64 -50.49 19.82
N ARG A 129 -9.50 -49.90 21.00
CA ARG A 129 -10.59 -49.70 21.96
C ARG A 129 -11.70 -48.83 21.37
N ALA A 130 -11.35 -47.69 20.77
CA ALA A 130 -12.31 -46.80 20.13
C ALA A 130 -13.05 -47.49 18.98
N GLY A 131 -12.34 -48.25 18.14
CA GLY A 131 -12.96 -49.02 17.06
C GLY A 131 -13.95 -50.09 17.55
N ILE A 132 -13.63 -50.80 18.65
CA ILE A 132 -14.54 -51.78 19.25
C ILE A 132 -15.76 -51.07 19.88
N VAL A 133 -15.53 -49.97 20.61
CA VAL A 133 -16.62 -49.22 21.27
C VAL A 133 -17.55 -48.58 20.25
N ASP A 134 -17.05 -48.02 19.15
CA ASP A 134 -17.86 -47.41 18.08
C ASP A 134 -18.72 -48.44 17.33
N ILE A 135 -18.28 -49.69 17.25
CA ILE A 135 -19.05 -50.79 16.63
C ILE A 135 -20.19 -51.27 17.55
N PHE A 136 -19.96 -51.28 18.88
CA PHE A 136 -20.93 -51.82 19.85
C PHE A 136 -21.81 -50.75 20.52
N HIS A 137 -21.41 -49.47 20.55
CA HIS A 137 -22.15 -48.37 21.18
C HIS A 137 -22.32 -47.20 20.19
N ARG A 138 -23.54 -47.00 19.67
CA ARG A 138 -23.88 -45.89 18.77
C ARG A 138 -23.99 -44.54 19.50
N GLY A 139 -22.90 -44.02 20.08
CA GLY A 139 -22.95 -42.64 20.60
C GLY A 139 -21.78 -42.06 21.39
N ALA A 140 -20.79 -42.83 21.85
CA ALA A 140 -19.72 -42.27 22.69
C ALA A 140 -18.45 -41.96 21.87
N ARG A 141 -18.38 -40.76 21.27
CA ARG A 141 -17.15 -40.24 20.63
C ARG A 141 -16.09 -39.93 21.68
N GLN A 142 -15.31 -40.94 22.10
CA GLN A 142 -14.07 -40.70 22.83
C GLN A 142 -12.95 -40.32 21.86
N GLY A 143 -12.29 -39.18 22.12
CA GLY A 143 -11.22 -38.65 21.28
C GLY A 143 -9.99 -39.55 21.25
N GLY A 144 -9.80 -40.32 20.18
CA GLY A 144 -8.67 -41.23 20.02
C GLY A 144 -7.38 -40.62 19.44
N SER A 145 -7.31 -39.29 19.27
CA SER A 145 -6.15 -38.64 18.64
C SER A 145 -5.14 -38.16 19.67
N THR A 146 -3.85 -38.37 19.45
CA THR A 146 -2.76 -37.85 20.31
C THR A 146 -2.43 -36.39 19.99
N ILE A 147 -1.75 -35.69 20.89
CA ILE A 147 -1.27 -34.31 20.64
C ILE A 147 -0.41 -34.26 19.37
N THR A 148 0.52 -35.21 19.19
CA THR A 148 1.39 -35.27 18.00
C THR A 148 0.61 -35.48 16.71
N GLN A 149 -0.46 -36.28 16.72
CA GLN A 149 -1.36 -36.43 15.56
C GLN A 149 -2.11 -35.13 15.24
N GLN A 150 -2.56 -34.42 16.28
CA GLN A 150 -3.22 -33.13 16.09
C GLN A 150 -2.25 -32.06 15.57
N LEU A 151 -1.02 -32.06 16.05
CA LEU A 151 0.06 -31.19 15.57
C LEU A 151 0.38 -31.47 14.10
N ALA A 152 0.58 -32.75 13.73
CA ALA A 152 0.80 -33.17 12.35
C ALA A 152 -0.33 -32.72 11.42
N ARG A 153 -1.58 -32.86 11.87
CA ARG A 153 -2.76 -32.38 11.14
C ARG A 153 -2.70 -30.88 10.90
N ASN A 154 -2.37 -30.10 11.93
CA ASN A 154 -2.41 -28.64 11.85
C ASN A 154 -1.25 -28.06 11.04
N LEU A 155 -0.09 -28.73 10.99
CA LEU A 155 1.08 -28.25 10.27
C LEU A 155 1.10 -28.65 8.79
N PHE A 156 0.67 -29.88 8.45
CA PHE A 156 0.98 -30.46 7.13
C PHE A 156 -0.23 -30.94 6.31
N LEU A 157 -1.44 -30.97 6.89
CA LEU A 157 -2.60 -31.61 6.26
C LEU A 157 -3.79 -30.67 6.09
N THR A 158 -4.59 -30.93 5.06
CA THR A 158 -5.85 -30.23 4.81
C THR A 158 -6.97 -30.74 5.75
N LYS A 159 -8.04 -29.96 5.94
CA LYS A 159 -9.12 -30.23 6.91
C LYS A 159 -10.11 -31.36 6.53
N GLU A 160 -9.90 -32.10 5.44
CA GLU A 160 -10.85 -33.09 4.90
C GLU A 160 -11.01 -34.34 5.78
N LYS A 161 -12.20 -34.64 6.30
CA LYS A 161 -12.42 -35.79 7.21
C LYS A 161 -12.45 -37.16 6.50
N THR A 162 -11.30 -37.65 6.03
CA THR A 162 -11.15 -38.97 5.40
C THR A 162 -10.33 -39.95 6.25
N ILE A 163 -10.55 -41.26 6.07
CA ILE A 163 -9.72 -42.33 6.68
C ILE A 163 -8.27 -42.20 6.21
N VAL A 164 -8.07 -41.83 4.93
CA VAL A 164 -6.75 -41.57 4.33
C VAL A 164 -6.01 -40.46 5.08
N ARG A 165 -6.68 -39.33 5.38
CA ARG A 165 -6.08 -38.25 6.19
C ARG A 165 -5.69 -38.75 7.58
N LYS A 166 -6.50 -39.61 8.20
CA LYS A 166 -6.17 -40.14 9.55
C LYS A 166 -4.94 -41.04 9.54
N ALA A 167 -4.76 -41.83 8.48
CA ALA A 167 -3.52 -42.58 8.26
C ALA A 167 -2.32 -41.64 8.03
N LYS A 168 -2.49 -40.55 7.25
CA LYS A 168 -1.46 -39.51 7.06
C LYS A 168 -1.02 -38.86 8.38
N GLU A 169 -1.96 -38.51 9.26
CA GLU A 169 -1.67 -37.97 10.60
C GLU A 169 -0.83 -38.93 11.43
N ALA A 170 -1.16 -40.22 11.42
CA ALA A 170 -0.44 -41.23 12.19
C ALA A 170 1.01 -41.40 11.71
N ILE A 171 1.23 -41.45 10.39
CA ILE A 171 2.57 -41.57 9.80
C ILE A 171 3.40 -40.32 10.13
N LEU A 172 2.83 -39.12 9.95
CA LEU A 172 3.52 -37.87 10.28
C LEU A 172 3.81 -37.74 11.77
N ALA A 173 2.89 -38.14 12.65
CA ALA A 173 3.11 -38.15 14.09
C ALA A 173 4.31 -39.04 14.46
N LEU A 174 4.41 -40.23 13.87
CA LEU A 174 5.56 -41.12 14.07
C LEU A 174 6.88 -40.51 13.53
N ARG A 175 6.83 -39.75 12.43
CA ARG A 175 8.01 -39.03 11.91
C ARG A 175 8.43 -37.90 12.85
N LEU A 176 7.48 -37.08 13.30
CA LEU A 176 7.70 -35.98 14.24
C LEU A 176 8.34 -36.45 15.56
N GLU A 177 7.89 -37.57 16.11
CA GLU A 177 8.42 -38.15 17.36
C GLU A 177 9.82 -38.75 17.23
N ARG A 178 10.31 -38.97 16.00
CA ARG A 178 11.69 -39.43 15.79
C ARG A 178 12.69 -38.28 15.73
N ILE A 179 12.21 -37.07 15.41
CA ILE A 179 13.06 -35.90 15.16
C ILE A 179 12.95 -34.84 16.26
N TYR A 180 11.81 -34.76 16.95
CA TYR A 180 11.57 -33.82 18.04
C TYR A 180 11.36 -34.55 19.36
N THR A 181 11.88 -33.96 20.43
CA THR A 181 11.60 -34.40 21.80
C THR A 181 10.14 -34.10 22.18
N LYS A 182 9.64 -34.76 23.23
CA LYS A 182 8.29 -34.53 23.74
C LYS A 182 8.01 -33.08 24.10
N ASP A 183 8.97 -32.42 24.73
CA ASP A 183 8.84 -31.03 25.12
C ASP A 183 8.78 -30.10 23.90
N GLN A 184 9.61 -30.35 22.88
CA GLN A 184 9.54 -29.60 21.62
C GLN A 184 8.20 -29.78 20.91
N LEU A 185 7.67 -31.01 20.88
CA LEU A 185 6.35 -31.29 20.29
C LEU A 185 5.23 -30.58 21.04
N LEU A 186 5.28 -30.56 22.36
CA LEU A 186 4.30 -29.85 23.18
C LEU A 186 4.42 -28.33 23.04
N GLU A 187 5.64 -27.80 22.97
CA GLU A 187 5.91 -26.39 22.68
C GLU A 187 5.31 -25.99 21.33
N MET A 188 5.63 -26.74 20.26
CA MET A 188 5.09 -26.50 18.92
C MET A 188 3.57 -26.56 18.92
N TYR A 189 2.98 -27.55 19.62
CA TYR A 189 1.54 -27.69 19.73
C TYR A 189 0.90 -26.47 20.41
N LEU A 190 1.39 -26.05 21.57
CA LEU A 190 0.89 -24.90 22.30
C LEU A 190 1.04 -23.59 21.53
N ASN A 191 2.04 -23.46 20.66
CA ASN A 191 2.23 -22.28 19.80
C ASN A 191 1.40 -22.30 18.51
N THR A 192 0.86 -23.47 18.12
CA THR A 192 0.17 -23.63 16.83
C THR A 192 -1.34 -23.86 16.99
N ILE A 193 -1.80 -24.39 18.12
CA ILE A 193 -3.19 -24.79 18.29
C ILE A 193 -4.13 -23.58 18.30
N TYR A 194 -5.28 -23.71 17.63
CA TYR A 194 -6.32 -22.68 17.59
C TYR A 194 -7.18 -22.76 18.84
N MET A 195 -7.32 -21.64 19.56
CA MET A 195 -8.09 -21.50 20.79
C MET A 195 -9.26 -20.51 20.64
N GLY A 196 -9.72 -20.23 19.43
CA GLY A 196 -10.93 -19.44 19.18
C GLY A 196 -10.66 -17.94 19.07
N HIS A 197 -11.58 -17.20 18.44
CA HIS A 197 -11.49 -15.74 18.23
C HIS A 197 -10.17 -15.25 17.62
N GLY A 198 -9.64 -15.97 16.63
CA GLY A 198 -8.35 -15.62 15.99
C GLY A 198 -7.12 -15.82 16.89
N ALA A 199 -7.27 -16.39 18.09
CA ALA A 199 -6.15 -16.74 18.96
C ALA A 199 -5.53 -18.08 18.52
N TYR A 200 -4.41 -17.99 17.81
CA TYR A 200 -3.56 -19.13 17.48
C TYR A 200 -2.31 -19.10 18.37
N GLY A 201 -2.12 -20.17 19.12
CA GLY A 201 -1.04 -20.28 20.09
C GLY A 201 -1.36 -19.68 21.46
N ILE A 202 -0.62 -20.13 22.48
CA ILE A 202 -0.89 -19.83 23.88
C ILE A 202 -0.64 -18.36 24.27
N ASP A 203 0.34 -17.69 23.64
CA ASP A 203 0.57 -16.24 23.84
C ASP A 203 -0.65 -15.42 23.46
N SER A 204 -1.13 -15.63 22.24
CA SER A 204 -2.29 -14.93 21.71
C SER A 204 -3.54 -15.27 22.50
N ALA A 205 -3.74 -16.54 22.90
CA ALA A 205 -4.89 -16.94 23.71
C ALA A 205 -4.89 -16.31 25.11
N SER A 206 -3.77 -16.40 25.85
CA SER A 206 -3.66 -15.82 27.19
C SER A 206 -3.90 -14.32 27.22
N LYS A 207 -3.34 -13.59 26.25
CA LYS A 207 -3.54 -12.15 26.08
C LYS A 207 -4.96 -11.81 25.63
N ASN A 208 -5.52 -12.55 24.67
CA ASN A 208 -6.85 -12.25 24.13
C ASN A 208 -7.97 -12.50 25.16
N TYR A 209 -7.89 -13.58 25.94
CA TYR A 209 -8.95 -13.92 26.90
C TYR A 209 -8.76 -13.23 28.26
N PHE A 210 -7.53 -13.11 28.75
CA PHE A 210 -7.25 -12.68 30.13
C PHE A 210 -6.30 -11.49 30.26
N GLY A 211 -5.67 -11.02 29.17
CA GLY A 211 -4.72 -9.90 29.20
C GLY A 211 -3.44 -10.20 29.94
N LYS A 212 -3.06 -11.48 30.05
CA LYS A 212 -1.91 -11.96 30.84
C LYS A 212 -0.88 -12.62 29.96
N SER A 213 0.35 -12.70 30.47
CA SER A 213 1.40 -13.57 29.90
C SER A 213 1.04 -15.05 30.11
N PRO A 214 1.41 -15.97 29.20
CA PRO A 214 1.22 -17.42 29.39
C PRO A 214 1.74 -17.98 30.71
N SER A 215 2.83 -17.40 31.24
CA SER A 215 3.43 -17.78 32.52
C SER A 215 2.56 -17.46 33.74
N GLN A 216 1.59 -16.56 33.61
CA GLN A 216 0.75 -16.06 34.70
C GLN A 216 -0.64 -16.70 34.77
N LEU A 217 -0.93 -17.66 33.88
CA LEU A 217 -2.23 -18.34 33.84
C LEU A 217 -2.47 -19.16 35.11
N THR A 218 -3.64 -18.95 35.73
CA THR A 218 -4.10 -19.73 36.90
C THR A 218 -4.60 -21.12 36.48
N ILE A 219 -4.92 -21.99 37.46
CA ILE A 219 -5.51 -23.30 37.22
C ILE A 219 -6.81 -23.18 36.42
N THR A 220 -7.69 -22.27 36.83
CA THR A 220 -9.01 -22.05 36.21
C THR A 220 -8.88 -21.50 34.80
N GLU A 221 -8.01 -20.51 34.58
CA GLU A 221 -7.75 -19.92 33.26
C GLU A 221 -7.13 -20.95 32.30
N SER A 222 -6.18 -21.74 32.80
CA SER A 222 -5.57 -22.86 32.07
C SER A 222 -6.61 -23.90 31.64
N ALA A 223 -7.51 -24.28 32.55
CA ALA A 223 -8.58 -25.24 32.26
C ALA A 223 -9.57 -24.72 31.22
N ILE A 224 -9.86 -23.42 31.21
CA ILE A 224 -10.67 -22.78 30.16
C ILE A 224 -9.96 -22.92 28.81
N LEU A 225 -8.72 -22.44 28.70
CA LEU A 225 -7.98 -22.45 27.42
C LEU A 225 -7.76 -23.87 26.88
N ALA A 226 -7.43 -24.84 27.74
CA ALA A 226 -7.32 -26.24 27.36
C ALA A 226 -8.66 -26.81 26.89
N GLY A 227 -9.77 -26.41 27.53
CA GLY A 227 -11.12 -26.81 27.14
C GLY A 227 -11.52 -26.35 25.74
N LEU A 228 -11.02 -25.19 25.30
CA LEU A 228 -11.32 -24.60 23.98
C LEU A 228 -10.83 -25.49 22.84
N VAL A 229 -9.69 -26.16 22.99
CA VAL A 229 -9.03 -26.92 21.92
C VAL A 229 -9.97 -27.91 21.22
N ALA A 230 -10.85 -28.58 21.97
CA ALA A 230 -11.78 -29.56 21.42
C ALA A 230 -12.84 -28.95 20.48
N ALA A 231 -13.32 -27.74 20.77
CA ALA A 231 -14.25 -26.98 19.93
C ALA A 231 -14.19 -25.49 20.27
N PRO A 232 -13.24 -24.72 19.69
CA PRO A 232 -12.89 -23.40 20.20
C PRO A 232 -14.03 -22.37 20.17
N GLU A 233 -14.85 -22.40 19.14
CA GLU A 233 -16.00 -21.49 19.00
C GLU A 233 -17.19 -21.89 19.88
N THR A 234 -17.38 -23.20 20.11
CA THR A 234 -18.51 -23.73 20.89
C THR A 234 -18.28 -23.56 22.39
N TYR A 235 -17.04 -23.80 22.86
CA TYR A 235 -16.67 -23.71 24.27
C TYR A 235 -16.14 -22.33 24.66
N SER A 236 -16.17 -21.37 23.74
CA SER A 236 -15.71 -20.01 24.00
C SER A 236 -16.58 -19.33 25.08
N PRO A 237 -15.98 -18.79 26.15
CA PRO A 237 -16.73 -18.08 27.19
C PRO A 237 -17.37 -16.76 26.71
N TYR A 238 -16.93 -16.20 25.57
CA TYR A 238 -17.57 -15.03 24.94
C TYR A 238 -18.86 -15.36 24.17
N ARG A 239 -19.07 -16.63 23.82
CA ARG A 239 -20.22 -17.06 23.01
C ARG A 239 -21.23 -17.84 23.83
N ASN A 240 -20.75 -18.76 24.67
CA ASN A 240 -21.58 -19.62 25.48
C ASN A 240 -20.90 -19.89 26.82
N SER A 241 -21.29 -19.12 27.85
CA SER A 241 -20.74 -19.24 29.21
C SER A 241 -20.95 -20.63 29.79
N ASP A 242 -22.11 -21.23 29.55
CA ASP A 242 -22.52 -22.49 30.20
C ASP A 242 -21.76 -23.67 29.61
N MET A 243 -21.63 -23.72 28.29
CA MET A 243 -20.81 -24.73 27.59
C MET A 243 -19.33 -24.57 27.93
N SER A 244 -18.85 -23.33 28.09
CA SER A 244 -17.49 -23.06 28.55
C SER A 244 -17.27 -23.55 29.98
N ALA A 245 -18.20 -23.27 30.89
CA ALA A 245 -18.14 -23.70 32.29
C ALA A 245 -18.16 -25.24 32.41
N ALA A 246 -19.04 -25.91 31.66
CA ALA A 246 -19.10 -27.38 31.63
C ALA A 246 -17.80 -27.98 31.07
N ARG A 247 -17.22 -27.38 30.03
CA ARG A 247 -15.96 -27.85 29.43
C ARG A 247 -14.77 -27.60 30.36
N ARG A 248 -14.73 -26.46 31.04
CA ARG A 248 -13.75 -26.14 32.09
C ARG A 248 -13.83 -27.16 33.22
N GLU A 249 -15.03 -27.43 33.73
CA GLU A 249 -15.24 -28.42 34.79
C GLU A 249 -14.76 -29.81 34.37
N TYR A 250 -15.00 -30.21 33.11
CA TYR A 250 -14.44 -31.45 32.57
C TYR A 250 -12.91 -31.48 32.67
N VAL A 251 -12.22 -30.41 32.25
CA VAL A 251 -10.74 -30.35 32.32
C VAL A 251 -10.26 -30.38 33.77
N LEU A 252 -10.87 -29.60 34.66
CA LEU A 252 -10.55 -29.61 36.09
C LEU A 252 -10.78 -30.99 36.71
N ARG A 253 -11.87 -31.68 36.34
CA ARG A 253 -12.16 -33.03 36.82
C ARG A 253 -11.11 -34.02 36.35
N ARG A 254 -10.68 -33.93 35.08
CA ARG A 254 -9.58 -34.74 34.56
C ARG A 254 -8.27 -34.50 35.31
N MET A 255 -7.95 -33.26 35.64
CA MET A 255 -6.78 -32.93 36.44
C MET A 255 -6.89 -33.48 37.87
N LEU A 256 -8.08 -33.48 38.46
CA LEU A 256 -8.33 -34.08 39.78
C LEU A 256 -8.22 -35.61 39.73
N ASP A 257 -8.82 -36.27 38.75
CA ASP A 257 -8.78 -37.74 38.59
C ASP A 257 -7.36 -38.28 38.33
N LEU A 258 -6.44 -37.41 37.88
CA LEU A 258 -5.02 -37.70 37.68
C LEU A 258 -4.15 -37.31 38.89
N ASP A 259 -4.77 -36.86 39.99
CA ASP A 259 -4.11 -36.35 41.20
C ASP A 259 -3.16 -35.16 40.94
N TRP A 260 -3.43 -34.36 39.90
CA TRP A 260 -2.59 -33.21 39.52
C TRP A 260 -2.97 -31.90 40.22
N ILE A 261 -4.19 -31.84 40.77
CA ILE A 261 -4.74 -30.77 41.60
C ILE A 261 -5.45 -31.36 42.82
N SER A 262 -5.58 -30.60 43.90
CA SER A 262 -6.33 -31.05 45.08
C SER A 262 -7.84 -30.93 44.88
N LYS A 263 -8.62 -31.60 45.73
CA LYS A 263 -10.09 -31.43 45.75
C LYS A 263 -10.48 -29.97 46.03
N SER A 264 -9.71 -29.26 46.86
CA SER A 264 -9.91 -27.83 47.14
C SER A 264 -9.69 -26.97 45.89
N ASP A 265 -8.65 -27.24 45.10
CA ASP A 265 -8.39 -26.52 43.84
C ASP A 265 -9.49 -26.76 42.81
N TYR A 266 -9.97 -28.01 42.71
CA TYR A 266 -11.10 -28.35 41.85
C TYR A 266 -12.37 -27.58 42.27
N ASP A 267 -12.75 -27.63 43.54
CA ASP A 267 -13.96 -26.96 44.03
C ASP A 267 -13.86 -25.42 43.88
N THR A 268 -12.65 -24.87 44.02
CA THR A 268 -12.38 -23.45 43.78
C THR A 268 -12.51 -23.11 42.29
N GLY A 269 -11.85 -23.85 41.41
CA GLY A 269 -11.84 -23.57 39.98
C GLY A 269 -13.18 -23.79 39.28
N VAL A 270 -14.03 -24.67 39.82
CA VAL A 270 -15.41 -24.83 39.33
C VAL A 270 -16.28 -23.62 39.67
N ARG A 271 -16.07 -22.98 40.84
CA ARG A 271 -16.84 -21.80 41.28
C ARG A 271 -16.28 -20.48 40.78
N GLU A 272 -14.97 -20.40 40.59
CA GLU A 272 -14.30 -19.18 40.14
C GLU A 272 -14.82 -18.74 38.77
N GLN A 273 -15.06 -17.45 38.59
CA GLN A 273 -15.35 -16.85 37.29
C GLN A 273 -14.23 -15.85 36.97
N PRO A 274 -13.21 -16.26 36.21
CA PRO A 274 -12.11 -15.36 35.90
C PRO A 274 -12.61 -14.18 35.07
N GLN A 275 -12.06 -13.00 35.33
CA GLN A 275 -12.41 -11.79 34.60
C GLN A 275 -11.92 -11.91 33.15
N LEU A 276 -12.86 -12.02 32.21
CA LEU A 276 -12.56 -11.96 30.79
C LEU A 276 -12.29 -10.52 30.40
N LEU A 277 -11.31 -10.31 29.52
CA LEU A 277 -11.14 -9.01 28.87
C LEU A 277 -12.41 -8.67 28.08
N LYS A 278 -12.90 -7.44 28.23
CA LYS A 278 -13.97 -6.93 27.36
C LYS A 278 -13.44 -6.91 25.94
N ARG A 279 -14.10 -7.65 25.03
CA ARG A 279 -13.92 -7.41 23.59
C ARG A 279 -14.45 -6.01 23.30
N GLU A 280 -13.57 -5.03 23.19
CA GLU A 280 -13.78 -4.06 22.12
C GLU A 280 -13.94 -4.91 20.85
N ALA A 281 -15.02 -4.71 20.09
CA ALA A 281 -15.23 -5.46 18.86
C ALA A 281 -13.91 -5.40 18.09
N SER A 282 -13.19 -6.53 18.08
CA SER A 282 -11.85 -6.61 17.50
C SER A 282 -12.00 -6.04 16.10
N LYS A 283 -11.50 -4.82 15.91
CA LYS A 283 -11.19 -4.30 14.60
C LYS A 283 -10.24 -5.37 14.07
N SER A 284 -10.75 -6.28 13.24
CA SER A 284 -9.94 -7.19 12.45
C SER A 284 -9.20 -6.33 11.44
N SER A 285 -8.31 -5.49 11.94
CA SER A 285 -7.52 -4.56 11.17
C SER A 285 -6.24 -5.27 10.85
N LEU A 286 -5.95 -5.39 9.56
CA LEU A 286 -4.60 -5.16 9.06
C LEU A 286 -3.83 -4.27 10.07
N PHE A 287 -2.89 -4.83 10.83
CA PHE A 287 -2.10 -4.04 11.78
C PHE A 287 -1.05 -3.26 10.99
N LEU A 288 -1.49 -2.25 10.25
CA LEU A 288 -0.63 -1.32 9.52
C LEU A 288 -0.24 -0.18 10.47
N LYS A 289 0.65 -0.49 11.43
CA LYS A 289 1.10 0.50 12.40
C LYS A 289 2.00 1.57 11.77
N ASP A 290 2.84 1.16 10.83
CA ASP A 290 3.83 2.02 10.17
C ASP A 290 3.50 2.14 8.67
N SER A 291 3.50 3.36 8.13
CA SER A 291 3.30 3.61 6.69
C SER A 291 1.97 3.10 6.08
N PRO A 292 0.82 3.27 6.74
CA PRO A 292 -0.40 2.56 6.37
C PRO A 292 -0.91 2.87 4.96
N HIS A 293 -0.92 4.14 4.55
CA HIS A 293 -1.36 4.53 3.21
C HIS A 293 -0.49 3.89 2.10
N PHE A 294 0.82 3.88 2.29
CA PHE A 294 1.76 3.27 1.34
C PHE A 294 1.62 1.74 1.34
N VAL A 295 1.53 1.11 2.52
CA VAL A 295 1.39 -0.35 2.60
C VAL A 295 0.07 -0.78 1.98
N SER A 296 -1.06 -0.12 2.26
CA SER A 296 -2.33 -0.40 1.60
C SER A 296 -2.24 -0.22 0.09
N TYR A 297 -1.55 0.82 -0.38
CA TYR A 297 -1.32 1.05 -1.81
C TYR A 297 -0.59 -0.14 -2.47
N ILE A 298 0.54 -0.60 -1.93
CA ILE A 298 1.26 -1.75 -2.51
C ILE A 298 0.51 -3.08 -2.31
N LEU A 299 -0.19 -3.23 -1.19
CA LEU A 299 -0.89 -4.45 -0.85
C LEU A 299 -2.05 -4.73 -1.82
N PHE A 300 -2.94 -3.74 -2.02
CA PHE A 300 -4.15 -3.92 -2.83
C PHE A 300 -3.91 -3.72 -4.33
N ASN A 301 -2.92 -2.93 -4.73
CA ASN A 301 -2.66 -2.65 -6.15
C ASN A 301 -1.57 -3.53 -6.77
N LYS A 302 -0.73 -4.19 -5.95
CA LYS A 302 0.41 -4.98 -6.45
C LYS A 302 0.45 -6.38 -5.86
N LEU A 303 0.55 -6.52 -4.54
CA LEU A 303 0.83 -7.81 -3.90
C LEU A 303 -0.36 -8.79 -4.00
N LEU A 304 -1.54 -8.40 -3.52
CA LEU A 304 -2.71 -9.29 -3.49
C LEU A 304 -3.22 -9.67 -4.89
N PRO A 305 -3.31 -8.75 -5.88
CA PRO A 305 -3.68 -9.13 -7.25
C PRO A 305 -2.71 -10.12 -7.89
N LYS A 306 -1.40 -10.02 -7.60
CA LYS A 306 -0.37 -10.82 -8.26
C LYS A 306 -0.08 -12.15 -7.58
N TYR A 307 0.02 -12.16 -6.24
CA TYR A 307 0.45 -13.33 -5.46
C TYR A 307 -0.71 -14.01 -4.70
N GLY A 308 -1.84 -13.33 -4.53
CA GLY A 308 -2.98 -13.84 -3.77
C GLY A 308 -2.77 -13.82 -2.24
N THR A 309 -3.86 -13.98 -1.49
CA THR A 309 -3.88 -13.86 -0.02
C THR A 309 -2.95 -14.86 0.66
N GLU A 310 -2.96 -16.13 0.25
CA GLU A 310 -2.16 -17.19 0.90
C GLU A 310 -0.65 -16.89 0.81
N GLN A 311 -0.15 -16.55 -0.38
CA GLN A 311 1.28 -16.25 -0.54
C GLN A 311 1.67 -14.96 0.19
N VAL A 312 0.81 -13.94 0.18
CA VAL A 312 1.09 -12.66 0.83
C VAL A 312 1.11 -12.78 2.36
N TYR A 313 0.20 -13.53 2.97
CA TYR A 313 0.08 -13.60 4.43
C TYR A 313 0.71 -14.83 5.09
N ARG A 314 1.01 -15.89 4.32
CA ARG A 314 1.56 -17.16 4.84
C ARG A 314 2.78 -17.67 4.05
N GLY A 315 3.11 -17.03 2.94
CA GLY A 315 4.19 -17.47 2.04
C GLY A 315 5.60 -17.03 2.44
N GLY A 316 5.75 -16.19 3.48
CA GLY A 316 7.05 -15.73 3.96
C GLY A 316 7.80 -14.83 2.98
N LEU A 317 7.10 -13.95 2.26
CA LEU A 317 7.73 -13.07 1.28
C LEU A 317 8.65 -12.05 1.98
N ARG A 318 9.74 -11.69 1.31
CA ARG A 318 10.55 -10.51 1.65
C ARG A 318 10.33 -9.46 0.57
N VAL A 319 9.59 -8.41 0.90
CA VAL A 319 9.20 -7.34 -0.04
C VAL A 319 10.09 -6.14 0.22
N TYR A 320 10.98 -5.81 -0.72
CA TYR A 320 11.84 -4.64 -0.66
C TYR A 320 11.16 -3.49 -1.41
N THR A 321 10.94 -2.38 -0.71
CA THR A 321 10.20 -1.23 -1.24
C THR A 321 11.10 -0.05 -1.56
N THR A 322 10.54 0.97 -2.20
CA THR A 322 11.23 2.20 -2.58
C THR A 322 11.19 3.29 -1.51
N ILE A 323 10.27 3.18 -0.54
CA ILE A 323 10.13 4.21 0.50
C ILE A 323 11.37 4.30 1.38
N ASP A 324 11.65 5.50 1.85
CA ASP A 324 12.59 5.73 2.94
C ASP A 324 11.80 5.92 4.24
N LEU A 325 11.99 5.03 5.22
CA LEU A 325 11.16 5.04 6.42
C LEU A 325 11.35 6.31 7.26
N ASP A 326 12.53 6.96 7.21
CA ASP A 326 12.76 8.21 7.94
C ASP A 326 12.02 9.37 7.27
N LEU A 327 12.01 9.43 5.93
CA LEU A 327 11.23 10.41 5.17
C LEU A 327 9.74 10.17 5.35
N GLN A 328 9.28 8.92 5.24
CA GLN A 328 7.87 8.55 5.40
C GLN A 328 7.32 8.99 6.76
N LYS A 329 8.06 8.72 7.86
CA LYS A 329 7.68 9.19 9.20
C LYS A 329 7.59 10.70 9.29
N LYS A 330 8.53 11.43 8.65
CA LYS A 330 8.46 12.89 8.63
C LYS A 330 7.25 13.39 7.84
N ALA A 331 6.91 12.75 6.73
CA ALA A 331 5.70 13.08 5.96
C ALA A 331 4.43 12.87 6.81
N GLU A 332 4.32 11.75 7.50
CA GLU A 332 3.17 11.43 8.37
C GLU A 332 3.04 12.42 9.54
N GLU A 333 4.16 12.77 10.18
CA GLU A 333 4.20 13.79 11.24
C GLU A 333 3.68 15.15 10.73
N LEU A 334 4.07 15.56 9.53
CA LEU A 334 3.66 16.85 8.96
C LEU A 334 2.19 16.85 8.53
N VAL A 335 1.75 15.79 7.86
CA VAL A 335 0.36 15.68 7.38
C VAL A 335 -0.61 15.55 8.56
N SER A 336 -0.30 14.77 9.59
CA SER A 336 -1.16 14.64 10.78
C SER A 336 -1.43 15.98 11.51
N LYS A 337 -0.47 16.92 11.44
CA LYS A 337 -0.57 18.27 12.02
C LYS A 337 -1.33 19.27 11.17
N MET A 338 -1.69 18.94 9.93
CA MET A 338 -2.48 19.83 9.08
C MET A 338 -3.86 20.10 9.70
N LYS A 339 -4.41 21.29 9.48
CA LYS A 339 -5.75 21.65 9.97
C LYS A 339 -6.86 20.93 9.21
N HIS A 340 -6.65 20.69 7.92
CA HIS A 340 -7.57 20.03 6.99
C HIS A 340 -6.93 18.74 6.47
N GLU A 341 -7.72 17.89 5.82
CA GLU A 341 -7.17 16.70 5.15
C GLU A 341 -6.16 17.09 4.07
N GLY A 342 -5.35 16.11 3.65
CA GLY A 342 -4.29 16.37 2.69
C GLY A 342 -3.50 15.13 2.32
N ALA A 343 -2.50 15.34 1.49
CA ALA A 343 -1.59 14.32 1.03
C ALA A 343 -0.19 14.88 0.80
N LEU A 344 0.81 14.00 0.93
CA LEU A 344 2.19 14.28 0.55
C LEU A 344 2.73 13.10 -0.25
N VAL A 345 3.27 13.40 -1.44
CA VAL A 345 3.99 12.44 -2.27
C VAL A 345 5.41 12.95 -2.50
N ALA A 346 6.40 12.11 -2.23
CA ALA A 346 7.80 12.35 -2.56
C ALA A 346 8.28 11.29 -3.55
N LEU A 347 8.85 11.73 -4.66
CA LEU A 347 9.26 10.90 -5.78
C LEU A 347 10.70 11.26 -6.19
N ASP A 348 11.52 10.26 -6.48
CA ASP A 348 12.79 10.48 -7.19
C ASP A 348 12.48 10.67 -8.69
N PRO A 349 12.72 11.87 -9.26
CA PRO A 349 12.36 12.18 -10.62
C PRO A 349 13.20 11.41 -11.65
N ASN A 350 14.38 10.89 -11.29
CA ASN A 350 15.25 10.20 -12.23
C ASN A 350 14.95 8.70 -12.32
N THR A 351 14.26 8.15 -11.32
CA THR A 351 13.99 6.70 -11.24
C THR A 351 12.51 6.38 -11.25
N GLY A 352 11.65 7.25 -10.71
CA GLY A 352 10.25 6.94 -10.41
C GLY A 352 10.06 6.23 -9.07
N GLU A 353 11.10 6.17 -8.22
CA GLU A 353 10.98 5.59 -6.88
C GLU A 353 10.11 6.48 -5.99
N ILE A 354 9.01 5.91 -5.48
CA ILE A 354 8.19 6.56 -4.44
C ILE A 354 8.95 6.53 -3.12
N LEU A 355 9.41 7.68 -2.66
CA LEU A 355 10.22 7.81 -1.43
C LEU A 355 9.38 8.02 -0.18
N ALA A 356 8.23 8.67 -0.32
CA ALA A 356 7.21 8.79 0.71
C ALA A 356 5.83 8.97 0.07
N LEU A 357 4.79 8.40 0.69
CA LEU A 357 3.40 8.49 0.26
C LEU A 357 2.47 8.49 1.47
N VAL A 358 1.80 9.63 1.67
CA VAL A 358 0.84 9.84 2.77
C VAL A 358 -0.46 10.35 2.17
N GLY A 359 -1.57 9.68 2.47
CA GLY A 359 -2.89 9.95 1.86
C GLY A 359 -3.92 10.62 2.77
N GLY A 360 -3.56 10.97 4.00
CA GLY A 360 -4.47 11.55 4.97
C GLY A 360 -3.81 11.78 6.32
N ARG A 361 -4.51 12.50 7.20
CA ARG A 361 -4.01 12.86 8.54
C ARG A 361 -3.93 11.70 9.51
N ASP A 362 -4.95 10.86 9.48
CA ASP A 362 -5.12 9.72 10.36
C ASP A 362 -5.76 8.58 9.57
N PHE A 363 -4.98 7.52 9.36
CA PHE A 363 -5.45 6.35 8.65
C PHE A 363 -6.55 5.62 9.41
N ASP A 364 -6.57 5.66 10.74
CA ASP A 364 -7.61 5.01 11.55
C ASP A 364 -8.94 5.74 11.49
N ALA A 365 -8.91 7.04 11.27
CA ALA A 365 -10.09 7.85 11.01
C ALA A 365 -10.60 7.73 9.56
N SER A 366 -9.71 7.62 8.57
CA SER A 366 -10.08 7.56 7.15
C SER A 366 -9.11 6.68 6.35
N LYS A 367 -9.61 5.64 5.65
CA LYS A 367 -8.78 4.79 4.77
C LYS A 367 -8.57 5.39 3.38
N PHE A 368 -9.19 6.55 3.11
CA PHE A 368 -9.12 7.22 1.81
C PHE A 368 -7.70 7.72 1.54
N ASN A 369 -7.04 7.15 0.53
CA ASN A 369 -5.68 7.52 0.17
C ASN A 369 -5.67 8.67 -0.84
N ARG A 370 -5.74 9.91 -0.35
CA ARG A 370 -5.82 11.12 -1.20
C ARG A 370 -4.60 11.32 -2.10
N ALA A 371 -3.46 10.69 -1.80
CA ALA A 371 -2.27 10.76 -2.64
C ALA A 371 -2.48 10.11 -4.02
N THR A 372 -3.35 9.09 -4.10
CA THR A 372 -3.53 8.27 -5.31
C THR A 372 -4.98 8.12 -5.74
N GLN A 373 -5.94 8.49 -4.89
CA GLN A 373 -7.36 8.24 -5.11
C GLN A 373 -8.19 9.52 -5.16
N ALA A 374 -7.73 10.64 -4.57
CA ALA A 374 -8.47 11.89 -4.60
C ALA A 374 -8.16 12.66 -5.89
N PHE A 375 -9.17 12.83 -6.72
CA PHE A 375 -9.09 13.69 -7.89
C PHE A 375 -9.49 15.10 -7.47
N ARG A 376 -8.52 16.01 -7.50
CA ARG A 376 -8.66 17.35 -6.92
C ARG A 376 -8.11 18.38 -7.89
N GLN A 377 -8.71 19.58 -7.89
CA GLN A 377 -8.29 20.63 -8.81
C GLN A 377 -6.95 21.22 -8.34
N PRO A 378 -5.87 21.12 -9.13
CA PRO A 378 -4.56 21.66 -8.78
C PRO A 378 -4.53 23.19 -8.90
N GLY A 379 -5.54 23.79 -9.53
CA GLY A 379 -5.59 25.23 -9.82
C GLY A 379 -4.33 25.69 -10.54
N SER A 380 -3.77 26.82 -10.11
CA SER A 380 -2.55 27.37 -10.72
C SER A 380 -1.31 26.46 -10.73
N ALA A 381 -1.30 25.33 -10.00
CA ALA A 381 -0.23 24.33 -10.12
C ALA A 381 -0.25 23.59 -11.47
N PHE A 382 -1.31 23.71 -12.27
CA PHE A 382 -1.39 23.18 -13.64
C PHE A 382 -0.75 24.09 -14.70
N LYS A 383 -0.60 25.40 -14.43
CA LYS A 383 -0.06 26.37 -15.40
C LYS A 383 1.26 25.95 -16.06
N PRO A 384 2.22 25.30 -15.38
CA PRO A 384 3.46 24.85 -16.04
C PRO A 384 3.22 23.93 -17.23
N VAL A 385 2.11 23.19 -17.28
CA VAL A 385 1.72 22.39 -18.45
C VAL A 385 1.37 23.28 -19.65
N VAL A 386 0.63 24.37 -19.41
CA VAL A 386 0.28 25.38 -20.43
C VAL A 386 1.54 26.07 -20.95
N TYR A 387 2.41 26.52 -20.05
CA TYR A 387 3.64 27.22 -20.43
C TYR A 387 4.63 26.28 -21.13
N ALA A 388 4.76 25.03 -20.69
CA ALA A 388 5.57 24.03 -21.40
C ALA A 388 5.03 23.76 -22.81
N THR A 389 3.71 23.79 -23.01
CA THR A 389 3.10 23.68 -24.35
C THR A 389 3.53 24.84 -25.25
N ALA A 390 3.50 26.07 -24.73
CA ALA A 390 3.95 27.25 -25.46
C ALA A 390 5.44 27.17 -25.82
N LEU A 391 6.29 26.79 -24.85
CA LEU A 391 7.73 26.65 -25.08
C LEU A 391 8.04 25.58 -26.13
N GLU A 392 7.33 24.44 -26.10
CA GLU A 392 7.46 23.39 -27.11
C GLU A 392 7.01 23.86 -28.52
N ASN A 393 6.14 24.87 -28.59
CA ASN A 393 5.71 25.52 -29.83
C ASN A 393 6.60 26.71 -30.26
N GLY A 394 7.75 26.92 -29.59
CA GLY A 394 8.74 27.91 -29.99
C GLY A 394 8.59 29.30 -29.35
N TYR A 395 7.65 29.49 -28.43
CA TYR A 395 7.61 30.70 -27.60
C TYR A 395 8.78 30.70 -26.61
N ARG A 396 9.29 31.88 -26.23
CA ARG A 396 10.44 32.02 -25.32
C ARG A 396 9.99 32.60 -24.00
N ALA A 397 10.69 32.23 -22.92
CA ALA A 397 10.39 32.74 -21.58
C ALA A 397 10.45 34.28 -21.45
N VAL A 398 11.15 34.94 -22.37
CA VAL A 398 11.28 36.40 -22.46
C VAL A 398 10.21 37.07 -23.32
N ASP A 399 9.45 36.32 -24.12
CA ASP A 399 8.36 36.86 -24.92
C ASP A 399 7.23 37.36 -24.01
N HIS A 400 6.44 38.28 -24.53
CA HIS A 400 5.43 39.01 -23.79
C HIS A 400 4.02 38.61 -24.19
N LEU A 401 3.11 38.74 -23.23
CA LEU A 401 1.67 38.66 -23.43
C LEU A 401 0.97 39.81 -22.71
N LEU A 402 -0.26 40.05 -23.13
CA LEU A 402 -1.11 41.07 -22.53
C LEU A 402 -1.79 40.55 -21.25
N ASP A 403 -1.48 41.16 -20.11
CA ASP A 403 -2.28 41.09 -18.90
C ASP A 403 -3.34 42.20 -18.91
N ALA A 404 -4.51 41.85 -19.46
CA ALA A 404 -5.70 42.70 -19.53
C ALA A 404 -6.96 41.88 -19.24
N PRO A 405 -8.11 42.52 -18.92
CA PRO A 405 -9.39 41.83 -18.75
C PRO A 405 -9.72 40.91 -19.94
N LEU A 406 -10.40 39.81 -19.65
CA LEU A 406 -10.89 38.86 -20.64
C LEU A 406 -12.40 38.79 -20.54
N LEU A 407 -13.09 38.99 -21.66
CA LEU A 407 -14.53 38.88 -21.79
C LEU A 407 -14.85 38.02 -23.01
N PHE A 408 -15.33 36.81 -22.77
CA PHE A 408 -15.74 35.91 -23.85
C PHE A 408 -17.22 36.13 -24.23
N PRO A 409 -17.62 35.89 -25.49
CA PRO A 409 -19.01 36.10 -25.93
C PRO A 409 -20.08 35.34 -25.13
N ASN A 410 -19.70 34.25 -24.47
CA ASN A 410 -20.58 33.46 -23.61
C ASN A 410 -20.70 34.00 -22.16
N GLY A 411 -20.08 35.16 -21.87
CA GLY A 411 -20.09 35.80 -20.56
C GLY A 411 -19.15 35.17 -19.52
N TRP A 412 -18.18 34.38 -19.96
CA TRP A 412 -17.07 33.94 -19.11
C TRP A 412 -16.01 35.04 -19.01
N GLU A 413 -15.66 35.41 -17.78
CA GLU A 413 -14.78 36.56 -17.47
C GLU A 413 -13.71 36.15 -16.45
N PRO A 414 -12.65 35.43 -16.87
CA PRO A 414 -11.59 35.04 -15.95
C PRO A 414 -10.76 36.27 -15.53
N GLY A 415 -10.58 36.44 -14.22
CA GLY A 415 -9.87 37.56 -13.62
C GLY A 415 -8.59 37.16 -12.87
N ASN A 416 -7.69 38.12 -12.69
CA ASN A 416 -6.53 37.95 -11.82
C ASN A 416 -6.92 38.01 -10.35
N TYR A 417 -6.12 37.36 -9.51
CA TYR A 417 -6.22 37.53 -8.07
C TYR A 417 -5.99 39.00 -7.70
N GLY A 418 -6.97 39.65 -7.07
CA GLY A 418 -6.91 41.07 -6.70
C GLY A 418 -7.37 42.06 -7.77
N GLY A 419 -7.80 41.60 -8.95
CA GLY A 419 -8.47 42.43 -9.97
C GLY A 419 -7.60 43.49 -10.66
N LYS A 420 -6.27 43.38 -10.55
CA LYS A 420 -5.31 44.28 -11.21
C LYS A 420 -4.75 43.65 -12.49
N TYR A 421 -4.33 44.52 -13.40
CA TYR A 421 -3.84 44.17 -14.73
C TYR A 421 -2.60 45.02 -15.03
N ASP A 422 -1.47 44.37 -15.33
CA ASP A 422 -0.18 45.04 -15.48
C ASP A 422 0.18 45.37 -16.94
N GLY A 423 -0.70 45.08 -17.90
CA GLY A 423 -0.43 45.34 -19.30
C GLY A 423 0.56 44.33 -19.87
N GLU A 424 1.60 44.80 -20.55
CA GLU A 424 2.61 43.94 -21.17
C GLU A 424 3.51 43.27 -20.11
N VAL A 425 3.56 41.93 -20.12
CA VAL A 425 4.35 41.14 -19.17
C VAL A 425 5.07 39.98 -19.86
N THR A 426 6.31 39.69 -19.43
CA THR A 426 7.05 38.52 -19.94
C THR A 426 6.43 37.21 -19.45
N LEU A 427 6.61 36.13 -20.21
CA LEU A 427 6.15 34.79 -19.81
C LEU A 427 6.75 34.33 -18.47
N MET A 428 8.05 34.58 -18.24
CA MET A 428 8.69 34.24 -16.96
C MET A 428 8.07 35.00 -15.78
N ASP A 429 7.73 36.28 -15.96
CA ASP A 429 7.12 37.11 -14.92
C ASP A 429 5.67 36.67 -14.67
N ALA A 430 4.91 36.43 -15.73
CA ALA A 430 3.54 35.95 -15.66
C ALA A 430 3.41 34.61 -14.92
N LEU A 431 4.33 33.66 -15.16
CA LEU A 431 4.34 32.39 -14.43
C LEU A 431 4.75 32.56 -12.96
N ALA A 432 5.79 33.37 -12.69
CA ALA A 432 6.28 33.65 -11.34
C ALA A 432 5.19 34.29 -10.45
N ARG A 433 4.47 35.27 -11.00
CA ARG A 433 3.35 35.96 -10.35
C ARG A 433 2.01 35.22 -10.48
N SER A 434 1.98 34.14 -11.26
CA SER A 434 0.80 33.29 -11.46
C SER A 434 -0.40 34.04 -12.05
N ILE A 435 -0.18 34.88 -13.06
CA ILE A 435 -1.22 35.69 -13.72
C ILE A 435 -2.22 34.78 -14.46
N ASN A 436 -3.51 34.99 -14.26
CA ASN A 436 -4.57 34.11 -14.80
C ASN A 436 -4.86 34.42 -16.26
N THR A 437 -4.98 35.70 -16.59
CA THR A 437 -5.29 36.20 -17.93
C THR A 437 -4.27 35.72 -18.97
N VAL A 438 -2.98 35.79 -18.65
CA VAL A 438 -1.89 35.33 -19.53
C VAL A 438 -1.96 33.81 -19.77
N ALA A 439 -2.28 33.02 -18.73
CA ALA A 439 -2.42 31.58 -18.89
C ALA A 439 -3.58 31.21 -19.83
N VAL A 440 -4.72 31.92 -19.73
CA VAL A 440 -5.87 31.73 -20.63
C VAL A 440 -5.52 32.16 -22.06
N ARG A 441 -4.83 33.29 -22.24
CA ARG A 441 -4.35 33.73 -23.57
C ARG A 441 -3.41 32.72 -24.20
N LEU A 442 -2.46 32.17 -23.44
CA LEU A 442 -1.58 31.10 -23.92
C LEU A 442 -2.37 29.88 -24.38
N ALA A 443 -3.33 29.41 -23.59
CA ALA A 443 -4.17 28.29 -24.00
C ALA A 443 -5.04 28.59 -25.23
N GLN A 444 -5.42 29.85 -25.44
CA GLN A 444 -6.13 30.27 -26.66
C GLN A 444 -5.21 30.26 -27.88
N ILE A 445 -3.96 30.71 -27.72
CA ILE A 445 -2.95 30.73 -28.77
C ILE A 445 -2.54 29.31 -29.17
N ASP A 446 -2.23 28.48 -28.16
CA ASP A 446 -1.75 27.11 -28.33
C ASP A 446 -2.87 26.10 -28.57
N GLY A 447 -4.13 26.45 -28.33
CA GLY A 447 -5.23 25.49 -28.39
C GLY A 447 -5.24 24.50 -27.22
N VAL A 448 -6.44 24.20 -26.73
CA VAL A 448 -6.63 23.33 -25.55
C VAL A 448 -6.22 21.89 -25.84
N SER A 449 -6.40 21.42 -27.08
CA SER A 449 -6.01 20.07 -27.54
C SER A 449 -4.51 19.80 -27.29
N ARG A 450 -3.64 20.74 -27.66
CA ARG A 450 -2.18 20.63 -27.44
C ARG A 450 -1.81 20.65 -25.95
N VAL A 451 -2.54 21.41 -25.13
CA VAL A 451 -2.34 21.41 -23.67
C VAL A 451 -2.75 20.06 -23.06
N VAL A 452 -3.84 19.45 -23.54
CA VAL A 452 -4.26 18.10 -23.15
C VAL A 452 -3.20 17.07 -23.55
N ASP A 453 -2.72 17.12 -24.80
CA ASP A 453 -1.66 16.23 -25.29
C ASP A 453 -0.37 16.35 -24.47
N MET A 454 0.03 17.58 -24.13
CA MET A 454 1.15 17.85 -23.23
C MET A 454 0.92 17.20 -21.86
N ALA A 455 -0.25 17.39 -21.25
CA ALA A 455 -0.60 16.79 -19.97
C ALA A 455 -0.49 15.24 -20.02
N ARG A 456 -0.95 14.61 -21.10
CA ARG A 456 -0.83 13.15 -21.30
C ARG A 456 0.62 12.71 -21.42
N ARG A 457 1.43 13.41 -22.22
CA ARG A 457 2.85 13.09 -22.45
C ARG A 457 3.64 13.09 -21.16
N ILE A 458 3.38 14.04 -20.25
CA ILE A 458 4.11 14.20 -18.98
C ILE A 458 3.54 13.38 -17.81
N GLY A 459 2.47 12.60 -18.02
CA GLY A 459 2.01 11.61 -17.03
C GLY A 459 0.68 11.88 -16.33
N ILE A 460 -0.13 12.85 -16.80
CA ILE A 460 -1.52 12.98 -16.35
C ILE A 460 -2.39 11.93 -17.03
N THR A 461 -2.89 10.97 -16.25
CA THR A 461 -3.64 9.78 -16.71
C THR A 461 -5.14 9.85 -16.46
N THR A 462 -5.60 10.83 -15.68
CA THR A 462 -7.00 11.10 -15.35
C THR A 462 -7.89 10.98 -16.60
N PRO A 463 -8.97 10.18 -16.59
CA PRO A 463 -9.73 9.87 -17.80
C PRO A 463 -10.47 11.09 -18.39
N HIS A 464 -10.78 12.09 -17.57
CA HIS A 464 -11.54 13.27 -17.97
C HIS A 464 -10.74 14.55 -17.70
N LEU A 465 -10.16 15.12 -18.76
CA LEU A 465 -9.60 16.46 -18.74
C LEU A 465 -10.58 17.44 -19.39
N PRO A 466 -10.77 18.65 -18.83
CA PRO A 466 -11.54 19.70 -19.51
C PRO A 466 -10.96 20.03 -20.89
N GLU A 467 -11.82 20.10 -21.90
CA GLU A 467 -11.46 20.47 -23.29
C GLU A 467 -11.83 21.94 -23.61
N ASP A 468 -11.82 22.78 -22.58
CA ASP A 468 -12.11 24.22 -22.66
C ASP A 468 -11.02 25.05 -21.99
N LEU A 469 -11.06 26.37 -22.20
CA LEU A 469 -10.05 27.31 -21.73
C LEU A 469 -9.91 27.37 -20.20
N SER A 470 -10.86 26.83 -19.43
CA SER A 470 -10.71 26.76 -17.96
C SER A 470 -9.59 25.81 -17.54
N LEU A 471 -9.19 24.87 -18.41
CA LEU A 471 -8.06 23.98 -18.18
C LEU A 471 -6.78 24.77 -17.83
N ALA A 472 -6.59 25.94 -18.45
CA ALA A 472 -5.43 26.79 -18.21
C ALA A 472 -5.35 27.33 -16.77
N LEU A 473 -6.48 27.33 -16.06
CA LEU A 473 -6.60 27.73 -14.66
C LEU A 473 -6.56 26.52 -13.70
N GLY A 474 -6.40 25.31 -14.23
CA GLY A 474 -6.29 24.07 -13.47
C GLY A 474 -7.60 23.51 -12.97
N THR A 475 -8.65 23.56 -13.80
CA THR A 475 -9.94 22.92 -13.51
C THR A 475 -9.94 21.40 -13.70
N ALA A 476 -8.82 20.83 -14.19
CA ALA A 476 -8.62 19.39 -14.27
C ALA A 476 -8.58 18.75 -12.87
N SER A 477 -9.31 17.65 -12.66
CA SER A 477 -9.25 16.90 -11.40
C SER A 477 -8.15 15.85 -11.49
N VAL A 478 -7.06 15.99 -10.73
CA VAL A 478 -5.88 15.10 -10.80
C VAL A 478 -5.46 14.64 -9.42
N THR A 479 -4.67 13.57 -9.35
CA THR A 479 -4.11 13.08 -8.09
C THR A 479 -2.74 13.72 -7.78
N PRO A 480 -2.35 13.83 -6.49
CA PRO A 480 -1.00 14.23 -6.11
C PRO A 480 0.11 13.39 -6.72
N LEU A 481 -0.11 12.07 -6.89
CA LEU A 481 0.85 11.20 -7.56
C LEU A 481 1.03 11.58 -9.04
N GLU A 482 -0.04 11.84 -9.78
CA GLU A 482 0.07 12.29 -11.19
C GLU A 482 0.81 13.62 -11.32
N MET A 483 0.51 14.56 -10.43
CA MET A 483 1.24 15.84 -10.40
C MET A 483 2.72 15.65 -10.07
N SER A 484 3.08 14.69 -9.22
CA SER A 484 4.50 14.39 -8.93
C SER A 484 5.24 13.83 -10.14
N VAL A 485 4.57 13.02 -10.98
CA VAL A 485 5.12 12.50 -12.24
C VAL A 485 5.27 13.63 -13.26
N ALA A 486 4.25 14.49 -13.41
CA ALA A 486 4.31 15.65 -14.30
C ALA A 486 5.49 16.57 -13.95
N TYR A 487 5.66 16.92 -12.67
CA TYR A 487 6.76 17.78 -12.22
C TYR A 487 8.13 17.10 -12.29
N SER A 488 8.17 15.76 -12.22
CA SER A 488 9.41 15.00 -12.42
C SER A 488 9.96 15.19 -13.83
N THR A 489 9.09 15.35 -14.83
CA THR A 489 9.49 15.62 -16.22
C THR A 489 10.31 16.92 -16.34
N PHE A 490 9.97 17.95 -15.56
CA PHE A 490 10.75 19.19 -15.52
C PHE A 490 12.05 19.04 -14.72
N ALA A 491 12.02 18.22 -13.65
CA ALA A 491 13.19 17.97 -12.81
C ALA A 491 14.27 17.13 -13.53
N ASN A 492 13.87 16.17 -14.36
CA ASN A 492 14.76 15.17 -14.96
C ASN A 492 15.04 15.41 -16.45
N ASN A 493 14.92 16.64 -16.94
CA ASN A 493 15.28 17.03 -18.31
C ASN A 493 14.36 16.48 -19.42
N GLY A 494 13.08 16.24 -19.12
CA GLY A 494 12.05 15.97 -20.14
C GLY A 494 11.59 14.51 -20.22
N TYR A 495 11.95 13.68 -19.25
CA TYR A 495 11.56 12.28 -19.22
C TYR A 495 10.37 12.03 -18.30
N LYS A 496 9.37 11.27 -18.76
CA LYS A 496 8.31 10.74 -17.89
C LYS A 496 8.80 9.45 -17.24
N VAL A 497 8.57 9.33 -15.92
CA VAL A 497 8.82 8.12 -15.14
C VAL A 497 7.51 7.38 -14.85
N GLU A 498 7.55 6.04 -14.81
CA GLU A 498 6.47 5.25 -14.19
C GLU A 498 6.74 5.10 -12.67
N PRO A 499 5.86 5.59 -11.79
CA PRO A 499 6.11 5.52 -10.35
C PRO A 499 5.97 4.08 -9.84
N TYR A 500 6.89 3.65 -8.97
CA TYR A 500 6.86 2.32 -8.36
C TYR A 500 7.21 2.32 -6.86
N GLY A 501 6.52 1.43 -6.13
CA GLY A 501 6.63 1.25 -4.68
C GLY A 501 7.45 0.02 -4.26
N ILE A 502 7.59 -0.98 -5.13
CA ILE A 502 8.24 -2.26 -4.81
C ILE A 502 9.47 -2.38 -5.70
N LYS A 503 10.67 -2.51 -5.13
CA LYS A 503 11.91 -2.81 -5.87
C LYS A 503 12.07 -4.29 -6.14
N GLU A 504 11.79 -5.12 -5.15
CA GLU A 504 12.00 -6.57 -5.27
C GLU A 504 11.04 -7.35 -4.37
N VAL A 505 10.58 -8.50 -4.84
CA VAL A 505 9.87 -9.49 -4.02
C VAL A 505 10.68 -10.78 -4.06
N LYS A 506 11.15 -11.24 -2.90
CA LYS A 506 11.77 -12.55 -2.75
C LYS A 506 10.84 -13.52 -2.05
N GLY A 507 10.91 -14.78 -2.45
CA GLY A 507 10.33 -15.88 -1.70
C GLY A 507 11.12 -16.21 -0.44
N LYS A 508 10.64 -17.21 0.29
CA LYS A 508 11.17 -17.60 1.60
C LYS A 508 12.63 -18.07 1.57
N ASN A 509 13.06 -18.67 0.45
CA ASN A 509 14.41 -19.22 0.31
C ASN A 509 15.37 -18.19 -0.33
N GLY A 510 14.93 -16.94 -0.53
CA GLY A 510 15.71 -15.87 -1.13
C GLY A 510 15.65 -15.82 -2.66
N GLU A 511 14.87 -16.71 -3.29
CA GLU A 511 14.60 -16.68 -4.71
C GLU A 511 13.85 -15.39 -5.10
N SER A 512 14.30 -14.70 -6.16
CA SER A 512 13.64 -13.47 -6.62
C SER A 512 12.42 -13.81 -7.47
N PHE A 513 11.24 -13.35 -7.06
CA PHE A 513 9.98 -13.50 -7.80
C PHE A 513 9.69 -12.30 -8.71
N GLU A 514 10.16 -11.12 -8.32
CA GLU A 514 9.95 -9.88 -9.04
C GLU A 514 11.10 -8.93 -8.72
N GLN A 515 11.61 -8.27 -9.76
CA GLN A 515 12.55 -7.17 -9.63
C GLN A 515 12.06 -6.04 -10.54
N ASN A 516 11.78 -4.89 -9.95
CA ASN A 516 11.37 -3.68 -10.65
C ASN A 516 12.53 -2.69 -10.69
N GLY A 517 12.55 -1.90 -11.75
CA GLY A 517 13.49 -0.81 -11.90
C GLY A 517 12.87 0.37 -12.65
N PRO A 518 13.64 1.44 -12.86
CA PRO A 518 13.18 2.64 -13.53
C PRO A 518 12.63 2.34 -14.92
N LYS A 519 11.43 2.85 -15.19
CA LYS A 519 10.84 2.89 -16.53
C LYS A 519 10.67 4.34 -16.93
N ILE A 520 11.45 4.73 -17.92
CA ILE A 520 11.65 6.12 -18.30
C ILE A 520 11.38 6.24 -19.80
N THR A 521 10.58 7.22 -20.18
CA THR A 521 10.25 7.50 -21.59
C THR A 521 10.46 8.98 -21.87
N ASN A 522 11.06 9.32 -23.02
CA ASN A 522 11.14 10.72 -23.45
C ASN A 522 9.71 11.27 -23.61
N ALA A 523 9.41 12.38 -22.92
CA ALA A 523 8.09 12.97 -22.90
C ALA A 523 8.05 14.30 -23.64
N ILE A 524 9.04 15.18 -23.41
CA ILE A 524 9.15 16.53 -24.01
C ILE A 524 10.61 16.82 -24.35
N SER A 525 10.84 17.84 -25.17
CA SER A 525 12.21 18.26 -25.49
C SER A 525 12.97 18.69 -24.22
N VAL A 526 14.28 18.42 -24.21
CA VAL A 526 15.16 18.81 -23.10
C VAL A 526 15.12 20.32 -22.89
N THR A 527 15.17 21.08 -23.99
CA THR A 527 15.07 22.54 -24.03
C THR A 527 13.80 23.04 -23.32
N THR A 528 12.63 22.50 -23.66
CA THR A 528 11.36 22.85 -22.99
C THR A 528 11.38 22.50 -21.50
N ALA A 529 11.86 21.30 -21.14
CA ALA A 529 11.89 20.85 -19.76
C ALA A 529 12.76 21.77 -18.88
N VAL A 530 13.99 22.06 -19.30
CA VAL A 530 14.93 22.87 -18.52
C VAL A 530 14.56 24.35 -18.54
N THR A 531 13.99 24.86 -19.63
CA THR A 531 13.45 26.23 -19.70
C THR A 531 12.27 26.38 -18.74
N THR A 532 11.30 25.45 -18.77
CA THR A 532 10.16 25.42 -17.83
C THR A 532 10.65 25.35 -16.39
N ARG A 533 11.62 24.47 -16.09
CA ARG A 533 12.25 24.39 -14.75
C ARG A 533 12.86 25.73 -14.35
N SER A 534 13.61 26.40 -15.22
CA SER A 534 14.22 27.71 -14.90
C SER A 534 13.18 28.81 -14.63
N MET A 535 12.03 28.77 -15.30
CA MET A 535 10.90 29.67 -14.99
C MET A 535 10.25 29.32 -13.64
N LEU A 536 10.11 28.04 -13.32
CA LEU A 536 9.63 27.57 -12.01
C LEU A 536 10.60 27.88 -10.86
N GLU A 537 11.90 27.97 -11.13
CA GLU A 537 12.88 28.49 -10.18
C GLU A 537 12.59 29.97 -9.85
N GLN A 538 12.15 30.78 -10.82
CA GLN A 538 11.74 32.17 -10.55
C GLN A 538 10.55 32.26 -9.60
N VAL A 539 9.58 31.34 -9.74
CA VAL A 539 8.44 31.23 -8.82
C VAL A 539 8.92 31.00 -7.38
N ALA A 540 9.91 30.13 -7.19
CA ALA A 540 10.46 29.76 -5.89
C ALA A 540 11.50 30.77 -5.36
N LEU A 541 12.07 31.62 -6.22
CA LEU A 541 13.05 32.64 -5.82
C LEU A 541 12.39 33.94 -5.36
N TRP A 542 11.39 34.42 -6.09
CA TRP A 542 10.76 35.72 -5.81
C TRP A 542 9.25 35.78 -6.13
N GLY A 543 8.70 34.77 -6.79
CA GLY A 543 7.28 34.70 -7.10
C GLY A 543 6.41 34.18 -5.97
N THR A 544 5.24 33.65 -6.35
CA THR A 544 4.24 33.13 -5.40
C THR A 544 4.74 31.98 -4.51
N GLY A 545 5.80 31.28 -4.92
CA GLY A 545 6.42 30.17 -4.20
C GLY A 545 7.64 30.56 -3.39
N ALA A 546 7.99 31.85 -3.25
CA ALA A 546 9.27 32.31 -2.67
C ALA A 546 9.60 31.69 -1.29
N LYS A 547 8.58 31.42 -0.47
CA LYS A 547 8.74 30.80 0.85
C LYS A 547 9.27 29.36 0.79
N ALA A 548 9.12 28.67 -0.34
CA ALA A 548 9.56 27.29 -0.55
C ALA A 548 11.09 27.14 -0.69
N LYS A 549 11.82 28.24 -0.95
CA LYS A 549 13.28 28.21 -1.11
C LYS A 549 13.98 27.42 -0.01
N VAL A 550 14.77 26.43 -0.41
CA VAL A 550 15.65 25.63 0.46
C VAL A 550 17.08 26.17 0.35
N GLU A 551 17.71 26.41 1.48
CA GLU A 551 19.06 26.99 1.52
C GLU A 551 20.10 26.04 0.92
N GLY A 552 20.95 26.56 0.03
CA GLY A 552 22.00 25.79 -0.64
C GLY A 552 21.53 24.89 -1.79
N TYR A 553 20.23 24.85 -2.10
CA TYR A 553 19.67 24.02 -3.17
C TYR A 553 18.90 24.85 -4.20
N GLN A 554 19.12 24.59 -5.48
CA GLN A 554 18.20 25.05 -6.52
C GLN A 554 16.82 24.46 -6.25
N THR A 555 15.82 25.33 -6.17
CA THR A 555 14.45 24.97 -5.83
C THR A 555 13.54 25.47 -6.94
N PHE A 556 12.67 24.61 -7.45
CA PHE A 556 11.64 24.98 -8.41
C PHE A 556 10.27 24.53 -7.88
N GLY A 557 9.20 25.20 -8.28
CA GLY A 557 7.87 24.74 -7.95
C GLY A 557 6.79 25.78 -8.20
N LYS A 558 5.54 25.38 -7.96
CA LYS A 558 4.37 26.20 -8.22
C LYS A 558 3.31 25.99 -7.14
N THR A 559 2.78 27.11 -6.66
CA THR A 559 1.59 27.14 -5.81
C THR A 559 0.32 26.92 -6.64
N GLY A 560 -0.62 26.18 -6.08
CA GLY A 560 -1.96 25.99 -6.62
C GLY A 560 -3.01 26.38 -5.60
N THR A 561 -4.08 27.03 -6.05
CA THR A 561 -5.24 27.41 -5.23
C THR A 561 -6.45 27.48 -6.15
N THR A 562 -7.56 26.86 -5.76
CA THR A 562 -8.84 26.97 -6.47
C THR A 562 -9.55 28.29 -6.13
N ASN A 563 -10.47 28.71 -7.00
CA ASN A 563 -11.17 30.00 -6.82
C ASN A 563 -12.00 30.04 -5.53
N ASP A 564 -12.58 28.91 -5.14
CA ASP A 564 -13.42 28.79 -3.94
C ASP A 564 -12.62 28.42 -2.68
N TRP A 565 -11.28 28.42 -2.76
CA TRP A 565 -10.36 28.05 -1.68
C TRP A 565 -10.64 26.66 -1.09
N THR A 566 -11.12 25.74 -1.91
CA THR A 566 -11.38 24.33 -1.55
C THR A 566 -10.10 23.51 -1.51
N ASP A 567 -9.14 23.86 -2.36
CA ASP A 567 -7.91 23.10 -2.57
C ASP A 567 -6.69 24.03 -2.56
N ALA A 568 -5.67 23.60 -1.83
CA ALA A 568 -4.39 24.28 -1.70
C ALA A 568 -3.25 23.31 -2.02
N TRP A 569 -2.38 23.72 -2.94
CA TRP A 569 -1.32 22.86 -3.47
C TRP A 569 0.04 23.56 -3.46
N PHE A 570 1.07 22.74 -3.34
CA PHE A 570 2.40 23.09 -3.82
C PHE A 570 3.03 21.86 -4.46
N ALA A 571 3.44 22.01 -5.72
CA ALA A 571 4.16 20.99 -6.47
C ALA A 571 5.52 21.56 -6.88
N GLY A 572 6.60 20.84 -6.59
CA GLY A 572 7.94 21.35 -6.81
C GLY A 572 9.02 20.37 -6.39
N GLY A 573 10.27 20.77 -6.53
CA GLY A 573 11.40 19.91 -6.22
C GLY A 573 12.72 20.63 -6.11
N ILE A 574 13.72 19.81 -5.84
CA ILE A 574 15.15 20.10 -5.87
C ILE A 574 15.82 18.99 -6.70
N PRO A 575 17.12 19.08 -7.02
CA PRO A 575 17.79 18.02 -7.76
C PRO A 575 17.66 16.65 -7.06
N GLY A 576 17.12 15.66 -7.78
CA GLY A 576 16.92 14.30 -7.26
C GLY A 576 15.70 14.11 -6.35
N LEU A 577 14.84 15.11 -6.17
CA LEU A 577 13.63 14.97 -5.36
C LEU A 577 12.49 15.90 -5.83
N VAL A 578 11.34 15.31 -6.17
CA VAL A 578 10.08 16.03 -6.40
C VAL A 578 9.10 15.71 -5.27
N VAL A 579 8.45 16.75 -4.73
CA VAL A 579 7.47 16.62 -3.66
C VAL A 579 6.21 17.41 -4.03
N VAL A 580 5.06 16.78 -3.84
CA VAL A 580 3.74 17.41 -4.00
C VAL A 580 3.01 17.34 -2.68
N VAL A 581 2.52 18.50 -2.23
CA VAL A 581 1.66 18.63 -1.05
C VAL A 581 0.30 19.15 -1.49
N TYR A 582 -0.74 18.46 -1.06
CA TYR A 582 -2.15 18.80 -1.25
C TYR A 582 -2.82 18.98 0.12
N VAL A 583 -3.68 19.98 0.23
CA VAL A 583 -4.53 20.24 1.39
C VAL A 583 -5.93 20.62 0.91
N GLY A 584 -6.97 19.99 1.45
CA GLY A 584 -8.36 20.21 1.05
C GLY A 584 -9.34 19.41 1.92
N ASN A 585 -10.63 19.73 1.85
CA ASN A 585 -11.68 18.95 2.52
C ASN A 585 -12.30 17.93 1.56
N ASP A 586 -12.75 16.78 2.06
CA ASP A 586 -13.31 15.72 1.22
C ASP A 586 -14.65 16.09 0.58
N ASP A 587 -15.42 16.92 1.28
CA ASP A 587 -16.73 17.45 0.87
C ASP A 587 -16.61 18.72 0.01
N HIS A 588 -15.38 19.08 -0.40
CA HIS A 588 -15.07 20.28 -1.17
C HIS A 588 -15.52 21.58 -0.50
N THR A 589 -15.72 21.59 0.82
CA THR A 589 -15.98 22.84 1.53
C THR A 589 -14.72 23.72 1.53
N PRO A 590 -14.85 25.06 1.46
CA PRO A 590 -13.71 25.96 1.54
C PRO A 590 -12.88 25.75 2.81
N LEU A 591 -11.55 25.86 2.67
CA LEU A 591 -10.60 25.75 3.78
C LEU A 591 -10.74 26.88 4.84
N GLY A 592 -11.49 27.93 4.50
CA GLY A 592 -11.70 29.12 5.34
C GLY A 592 -10.48 30.05 5.38
N GLY A 593 -10.71 31.30 5.82
CA GLY A 593 -9.63 32.27 6.09
C GLY A 593 -8.76 32.69 4.89
N LYS A 594 -9.25 32.53 3.64
CA LYS A 594 -8.46 32.72 2.41
C LYS A 594 -7.17 31.87 2.40
N THR A 595 -7.24 30.66 2.96
CA THR A 595 -6.12 29.72 2.99
C THR A 595 -5.72 29.34 1.57
N THR A 596 -4.52 29.77 1.14
CA THR A 596 -3.97 29.47 -0.18
C THR A 596 -2.90 28.38 -0.09
N GLY A 597 -2.43 27.89 -1.24
CA GLY A 597 -1.28 26.99 -1.34
C GLY A 597 -0.03 27.51 -0.62
N THR A 598 0.16 28.84 -0.57
CA THR A 598 1.28 29.48 0.13
C THR A 598 1.19 29.36 1.65
N VAL A 599 -0.04 29.30 2.19
CA VAL A 599 -0.31 29.24 3.63
C VAL A 599 -0.41 27.80 4.11
N ALA A 600 -1.08 26.93 3.35
CA ALA A 600 -1.36 25.55 3.75
C ALA A 600 -0.28 24.55 3.31
N ALA A 601 0.14 24.58 2.03
CA ALA A 601 0.97 23.52 1.44
C ALA A 601 2.48 23.83 1.49
N VAL A 602 2.88 25.08 1.18
CA VAL A 602 4.30 25.48 1.12
C VAL A 602 5.07 25.23 2.43
N PRO A 603 4.54 25.55 3.63
CA PRO A 603 5.27 25.31 4.88
C PRO A 603 5.57 23.82 5.11
N VAL A 604 4.57 22.96 4.86
CA VAL A 604 4.71 21.50 4.98
C VAL A 604 5.72 20.98 3.98
N TRP A 605 5.65 21.42 2.72
CA TRP A 605 6.60 21.06 1.69
C TRP A 605 8.03 21.46 2.08
N LYS A 606 8.22 22.70 2.54
CA LYS A 606 9.54 23.22 2.90
C LYS A 606 10.15 22.44 4.06
N GLU A 607 9.36 22.17 5.09
CA GLU A 607 9.83 21.42 6.26
C GLU A 607 10.23 19.99 5.88
N PHE A 608 9.42 19.33 5.04
CA PHE A 608 9.72 17.99 4.52
C PHE A 608 11.02 17.98 3.70
N VAL A 609 11.15 18.88 2.72
CA VAL A 609 12.34 18.91 1.85
C VAL A 609 13.59 19.31 2.64
N SER A 610 13.48 20.24 3.58
CA SER A 610 14.58 20.62 4.48
C SER A 610 15.06 19.47 5.37
N PHE A 611 14.16 18.56 5.74
CA PHE A 611 14.51 17.31 6.39
C PHE A 611 15.15 16.32 5.40
N ALA A 612 14.58 16.19 4.20
CA ALA A 612 15.06 15.28 3.19
C ALA A 612 16.50 15.57 2.75
N VAL A 613 16.89 16.83 2.54
CA VAL A 613 18.27 17.20 2.16
C VAL A 613 19.31 16.89 3.24
N LYS A 614 18.90 16.77 4.51
CA LYS A 614 19.80 16.35 5.61
C LYS A 614 19.97 14.84 5.67
N LYS A 615 19.02 14.09 5.13
CA LYS A 615 18.98 12.61 5.15
C LYS A 615 19.51 12.00 3.87
N LEU A 616 19.16 12.60 2.73
CA LEU A 616 19.56 12.18 1.41
C LEU A 616 20.78 12.99 0.94
N LYS A 617 21.74 12.31 0.31
CA LYS A 617 22.87 12.96 -0.36
C LYS A 617 22.44 13.48 -1.74
N LEU A 618 21.63 14.56 -1.75
CA LEU A 618 21.09 15.15 -2.98
C LEU A 618 22.05 16.20 -3.57
N PRO A 619 22.13 16.33 -4.91
CA PRO A 619 22.86 17.41 -5.55
C PRO A 619 22.26 18.78 -5.22
N GLN A 620 23.11 19.82 -5.15
CA GLN A 620 22.67 21.19 -4.88
C GLN A 620 22.13 21.90 -6.13
N THR A 621 22.61 21.50 -7.32
CA THR A 621 22.22 22.09 -8.60
C THR A 621 21.74 21.03 -9.58
N PHE A 622 20.82 21.41 -10.48
CA PHE A 622 20.38 20.56 -11.57
C PHE A 622 21.50 20.37 -12.59
N ILE A 623 21.65 19.15 -13.09
CA ILE A 623 22.61 18.84 -14.14
C ILE A 623 21.95 19.14 -15.48
N LEU A 624 22.52 20.10 -16.21
CA LEU A 624 22.17 20.36 -17.60
C LEU A 624 22.95 19.40 -18.50
N PRO A 625 22.28 18.60 -19.34
CA PRO A 625 22.98 17.73 -20.26
C PRO A 625 23.64 18.57 -21.37
N PRO A 626 24.80 18.16 -21.91
CA PRO A 626 25.55 18.96 -22.89
C PRO A 626 24.76 19.29 -24.17
N ASP A 627 23.80 18.44 -24.53
CA ASP A 627 22.91 18.54 -25.68
C ASP A 627 21.58 19.22 -25.37
N ALA A 628 21.44 19.89 -24.20
CA ALA A 628 20.21 20.57 -23.82
C ALA A 628 19.77 21.68 -24.79
N GLY A 629 20.69 22.17 -25.63
CA GLY A 629 20.41 23.21 -26.62
C GLY A 629 19.96 24.52 -25.97
N VAL A 630 20.47 24.84 -24.79
CA VAL A 630 20.13 26.06 -24.05
C VAL A 630 21.36 26.85 -23.62
N GLU A 631 21.17 28.15 -23.43
CA GLU A 631 22.12 29.06 -22.84
C GLU A 631 21.53 29.72 -21.58
N SER A 632 22.38 29.98 -20.58
CA SER A 632 21.97 30.71 -19.37
C SER A 632 22.17 32.20 -19.59
N VAL A 633 21.08 32.96 -19.47
CA VAL A 633 21.04 34.38 -19.81
C VAL A 633 20.51 35.17 -18.64
N ASN A 634 21.18 36.28 -18.32
CA ASN A 634 20.72 37.22 -17.32
C ASN A 634 19.88 38.32 -17.99
N VAL A 635 18.57 38.29 -17.77
CA VAL A 635 17.60 39.14 -18.45
C VAL A 635 16.85 40.05 -17.48
N CYS A 636 16.42 41.22 -17.97
CA CYS A 636 15.51 42.09 -17.23
C CYS A 636 14.12 41.43 -17.15
N LYS A 637 13.62 41.19 -15.93
CA LYS A 637 12.29 40.57 -15.69
C LYS A 637 11.15 41.28 -16.41
N LYS A 638 11.25 42.62 -16.51
CA LYS A 638 10.21 43.47 -17.10
C LYS A 638 10.24 43.45 -18.61
N THR A 639 11.42 43.49 -19.24
CA THR A 639 11.52 43.73 -20.68
C THR A 639 11.93 42.50 -21.48
N GLY A 640 12.50 41.47 -20.85
CA GLY A 640 13.02 40.26 -21.52
C GLY A 640 14.42 40.41 -22.14
N PHE A 641 14.86 41.62 -22.47
CA PHE A 641 16.23 41.93 -22.93
C PHE A 641 17.32 41.62 -21.89
N LEU A 642 18.60 41.59 -22.33
CA LEU A 642 19.75 41.40 -21.43
C LEU A 642 19.73 42.45 -20.30
N ALA A 643 19.99 42.00 -19.07
CA ALA A 643 19.95 42.87 -17.90
C ALA A 643 21.09 43.89 -17.92
N SER A 644 20.74 45.16 -17.78
CA SER A 644 21.67 46.27 -17.52
C SER A 644 21.83 46.50 -16.01
N SER A 645 22.78 47.37 -15.63
CA SER A 645 22.89 47.84 -14.24
C SER A 645 21.57 48.48 -13.79
N GLY A 646 21.04 48.05 -12.64
CA GLY A 646 19.77 48.53 -12.09
C GLY A 646 18.52 47.77 -12.57
N CYS A 647 18.64 46.81 -13.49
CA CYS A 647 17.51 45.95 -13.86
C CYS A 647 17.05 45.07 -12.68
N PRO A 648 15.73 44.82 -12.53
CA PRO A 648 15.26 43.67 -11.79
C PRO A 648 15.59 42.41 -12.59
N ALA A 649 16.77 41.85 -12.36
CA ALA A 649 17.36 40.82 -13.22
C ALA A 649 16.99 39.39 -12.81
N ALA A 650 16.89 38.49 -13.77
CA ALA A 650 16.66 37.06 -13.58
C ALA A 650 17.58 36.25 -14.49
N ASN A 651 18.20 35.21 -13.93
CA ASN A 651 18.86 34.20 -14.75
C ASN A 651 17.81 33.20 -15.24
N ILE A 652 17.73 33.01 -16.55
CA ILE A 652 16.79 32.09 -17.20
C ILE A 652 17.57 31.24 -18.22
N LEU A 653 17.05 30.05 -18.54
CA LEU A 653 17.55 29.25 -19.65
C LEU A 653 16.72 29.57 -20.88
N LEU A 654 17.38 29.84 -22.02
CA LEU A 654 16.73 30.06 -23.31
C LEU A 654 17.30 29.08 -24.35
N PRO A 655 16.54 28.75 -25.42
CA PRO A 655 17.09 28.00 -26.55
C PRO A 655 18.35 28.70 -27.09
N ALA A 656 19.42 27.93 -27.31
CA ALA A 656 20.70 28.46 -27.74
C ALA A 656 20.57 29.26 -29.05
N GLY A 657 21.18 30.45 -29.08
CA GLY A 657 21.13 31.34 -30.24
C GLY A 657 19.83 32.14 -30.40
N HIS A 658 18.89 32.00 -29.45
CA HIS A 658 17.60 32.70 -29.46
C HIS A 658 17.48 33.71 -28.31
N ALA A 659 18.53 33.89 -27.51
CA ALA A 659 18.61 34.93 -26.51
C ALA A 659 18.68 36.33 -27.17
N PRO A 660 18.05 37.36 -26.55
CA PRO A 660 18.28 38.73 -26.95
C PRO A 660 19.77 39.09 -26.87
N ILE A 661 20.26 39.86 -27.83
CA ILE A 661 21.66 40.32 -27.87
C ILE A 661 21.83 41.76 -27.41
N SER A 662 20.72 42.49 -27.28
CA SER A 662 20.70 43.88 -26.84
C SER A 662 20.36 44.03 -25.35
N TYR A 663 20.95 45.05 -24.73
CA TYR A 663 20.70 45.40 -23.33
C TYR A 663 19.37 46.14 -23.14
N CYS A 664 18.77 45.93 -21.98
CA CYS A 664 17.47 46.48 -21.60
C CYS A 664 17.41 48.00 -21.82
N PRO A 665 16.56 48.49 -22.75
CA PRO A 665 16.49 49.91 -23.07
C PRO A 665 15.90 50.76 -21.94
N TRP A 666 15.16 50.16 -21.01
CA TRP A 666 14.56 50.87 -19.87
C TRP A 666 15.52 51.12 -18.71
N HIS A 667 16.68 50.46 -18.70
CA HIS A 667 17.67 50.58 -17.62
C HIS A 667 19.07 50.88 -18.19
N GLY A 668 19.14 51.77 -19.18
CA GLY A 668 20.40 52.29 -19.73
C GLY A 668 20.91 51.59 -20.99
N GLY A 669 20.17 50.64 -21.55
CA GLY A 669 20.43 50.09 -22.89
C GLY A 669 19.97 51.03 -24.02
N SER A 670 20.39 50.75 -25.25
CA SER A 670 20.00 51.56 -26.42
C SER A 670 18.68 51.08 -27.02
N LEU A 671 17.71 52.00 -27.16
CA LEU A 671 16.44 51.74 -27.85
C LEU A 671 16.64 51.37 -29.33
N SER A 672 17.61 51.98 -30.02
CA SER A 672 17.91 51.64 -31.41
C SER A 672 18.52 50.25 -31.54
N ALA A 673 19.39 49.86 -30.59
CA ALA A 673 19.95 48.52 -30.55
C ALA A 673 18.87 47.47 -30.23
N ALA A 674 17.95 47.78 -29.31
CA ALA A 674 16.82 46.92 -28.99
C ALA A 674 15.89 46.67 -30.19
N ARG A 675 15.66 47.71 -31.02
CA ARG A 675 14.86 47.59 -32.25
C ARG A 675 15.57 46.83 -33.37
N ALA A 676 16.90 46.86 -33.41
CA ALA A 676 17.71 46.16 -34.39
C ALA A 676 18.03 44.71 -33.99
N ASP A 677 17.65 44.29 -32.78
CA ASP A 677 17.87 42.95 -32.25
C ASP A 677 16.90 41.95 -32.91
N GLU A 678 17.42 41.07 -33.75
CA GLU A 678 16.64 40.02 -34.43
C GLU A 678 16.02 39.02 -33.43
N ASN A 679 16.63 38.90 -32.25
CA ASN A 679 16.17 38.07 -31.14
C ASN A 679 15.43 38.88 -30.07
N ALA A 680 15.03 40.13 -30.35
CA ALA A 680 14.25 40.93 -29.41
C ALA A 680 13.05 40.15 -28.88
N PRO A 681 12.71 40.28 -27.58
CA PRO A 681 11.42 39.85 -27.05
C PRO A 681 10.27 40.34 -27.92
N GLN A 682 9.23 39.52 -28.06
CA GLN A 682 8.06 39.85 -28.87
C GLN A 682 6.79 39.87 -28.04
N LEU A 683 5.89 40.82 -28.30
CA LEU A 683 4.55 40.85 -27.75
C LEU A 683 3.63 40.01 -28.62
N VAL A 684 3.14 38.91 -28.04
CA VAL A 684 2.21 38.00 -28.70
C VAL A 684 0.79 38.35 -28.28
N LEU A 685 -0.02 38.75 -29.26
CA LEU A 685 -1.44 39.05 -29.06
C LEU A 685 -2.28 37.81 -29.37
N ALA A 686 -3.09 37.39 -28.39
CA ALA A 686 -4.01 36.28 -28.53
C ALA A 686 -5.17 36.65 -29.47
N PRO A 687 -5.92 35.66 -30.03
CA PRO A 687 -7.02 35.95 -30.94
C PRO A 687 -8.10 36.89 -30.36
N ILE A 688 -8.31 36.86 -29.04
CA ILE A 688 -9.26 37.74 -28.34
C ILE A 688 -8.78 39.19 -28.19
N ASP A 689 -7.49 39.45 -28.35
CA ASP A 689 -6.94 40.79 -28.14
C ASP A 689 -7.29 41.69 -29.34
N ASP A 690 -8.26 42.58 -29.12
CA ASP A 690 -8.60 43.65 -30.06
C ASP A 690 -7.65 44.85 -29.92
N GLU A 691 -7.63 45.70 -30.95
CA GLU A 691 -6.75 46.87 -30.99
C GLU A 691 -7.03 47.82 -29.82
N MET A 692 -8.29 48.04 -29.47
CA MET A 692 -8.68 48.98 -28.42
C MET A 692 -8.19 48.55 -27.03
N THR A 693 -8.32 47.27 -26.72
CA THR A 693 -7.85 46.65 -25.48
C THR A 693 -6.33 46.62 -25.45
N HIS A 694 -5.69 46.30 -26.56
CA HIS A 694 -4.24 46.36 -26.69
C HIS A 694 -3.73 47.79 -26.41
N TYR A 695 -4.24 48.82 -27.09
CA TYR A 695 -3.81 50.21 -26.88
C TYR A 695 -4.04 50.69 -25.44
N LYS A 696 -5.19 50.33 -24.84
CA LYS A 696 -5.54 50.76 -23.48
C LYS A 696 -4.64 50.17 -22.39
N TYR A 697 -4.22 48.91 -22.55
CA TYR A 697 -3.50 48.19 -21.50
C TYR A 697 -2.00 48.03 -21.77
N ALA A 698 -1.55 48.00 -23.02
CA ALA A 698 -0.12 47.98 -23.35
C ALA A 698 0.59 49.23 -22.80
N MET A 699 -0.08 50.39 -22.80
CA MET A 699 0.47 51.65 -22.29
C MET A 699 0.55 51.76 -20.76
N ARG A 700 -0.22 50.96 -20.00
CA ARG A 700 -0.23 51.01 -18.52
C ARG A 700 1.00 50.40 -17.87
N GLY A 701 1.65 49.44 -18.54
CA GLY A 701 2.94 48.90 -18.10
C GLY A 701 4.12 49.87 -18.35
N LEU A 702 3.88 50.92 -19.17
CA LEU A 702 4.90 51.84 -19.69
C LEU A 702 4.95 53.19 -18.95
N SER A 703 3.90 53.60 -18.24
CA SER A 703 3.89 54.86 -17.48
C SER A 703 4.27 54.65 -16.01
N GLN A 704 5.40 55.25 -15.61
CA GLN A 704 5.57 55.64 -14.21
C GLN A 704 4.59 56.80 -13.97
N GLU A 705 3.57 56.53 -13.15
CA GLU A 705 2.48 57.41 -12.71
C GLU A 705 1.25 57.58 -13.64
N PRO A 706 0.03 57.64 -13.07
CA PRO A 706 -1.19 57.94 -13.80
C PRO A 706 -1.33 59.46 -13.97
N SER A 707 -0.98 60.00 -15.13
CA SER A 707 -1.41 61.37 -15.48
C SER A 707 -2.83 61.34 -16.04
N ALA A 708 -3.71 62.12 -15.40
CA ALA A 708 -5.09 62.31 -15.80
C ALA A 708 -5.18 63.20 -17.04
N SER A 709 -5.41 62.60 -18.21
CA SER A 709 -6.15 63.22 -19.33
C SER A 709 -6.37 62.17 -20.43
N ASP A 710 -7.45 61.40 -20.29
CA ASP A 710 -7.99 60.55 -21.37
C ASP A 710 -8.78 61.42 -22.36
N GLN A 711 -8.12 62.18 -23.25
CA GLN A 711 -8.73 62.67 -24.48
C GLN A 711 -7.69 62.78 -25.60
N ASP A 712 -8.01 62.14 -26.73
CA ASP A 712 -7.39 62.25 -28.05
C ASP A 712 -5.91 61.86 -28.23
N VAL A 713 -5.68 60.58 -28.56
CA VAL A 713 -4.53 60.19 -29.38
C VAL A 713 -4.99 59.24 -30.48
N GLN A 714 -5.15 59.79 -31.69
CA GLN A 714 -5.21 59.03 -32.93
C GLN A 714 -3.82 58.42 -33.21
N GLY A 715 -3.76 57.09 -33.35
CA GLY A 715 -2.96 56.43 -34.39
C GLY A 715 -1.43 56.61 -34.38
N GLN A 716 -0.77 56.76 -33.25
CA GLN A 716 0.67 56.56 -33.13
C GLN A 716 0.97 55.64 -31.95
N THR A 717 1.47 54.44 -32.25
CA THR A 717 2.06 53.53 -31.27
C THR A 717 3.17 54.27 -30.52
N ALA A 718 3.03 54.43 -29.21
CA ALA A 718 4.13 54.92 -28.39
C ALA A 718 5.36 54.01 -28.59
N ASP A 719 6.55 54.61 -28.55
CA ASP A 719 7.87 54.02 -28.80
C ASP A 719 8.19 52.76 -27.96
N THR A 720 7.59 51.60 -28.28
CA THR A 720 7.93 50.33 -27.64
C THR A 720 9.11 49.63 -28.35
N PRO A 721 10.07 49.06 -27.60
CA PRO A 721 11.19 48.30 -28.14
C PRO A 721 10.81 46.87 -28.58
N VAL A 722 9.59 46.42 -28.25
CA VAL A 722 9.11 45.05 -28.42
C VAL A 722 8.24 44.97 -29.66
N ALA A 723 8.58 44.08 -30.59
CA ALA A 723 7.79 43.86 -31.80
C ALA A 723 6.47 43.15 -31.47
N THR A 724 5.35 43.61 -32.06
CA THR A 724 4.03 43.02 -31.84
C THR A 724 3.69 42.01 -32.94
N LYS A 725 3.20 40.83 -32.54
CA LYS A 725 2.79 39.75 -33.44
C LYS A 725 1.39 39.24 -33.05
N LYS A 726 0.42 39.36 -33.96
CA LYS A 726 -0.93 38.80 -33.78
C LYS A 726 -0.99 37.35 -34.23
N THR A 727 -1.44 36.46 -33.35
CA THR A 727 -1.57 35.02 -33.67
C THR A 727 -2.86 34.75 -34.44
N LYS A 728 -2.84 33.78 -35.36
CA LYS A 728 -4.05 33.26 -36.01
C LYS A 728 -4.77 32.32 -35.05
N ASP A 729 -6.10 32.27 -35.14
CA ASP A 729 -6.90 31.30 -34.40
C ASP A 729 -6.58 29.90 -34.94
N THR A 730 -5.89 29.06 -34.15
CA THR A 730 -5.44 27.74 -34.61
C THR A 730 -6.49 26.66 -34.37
N GLU A 731 -7.47 26.92 -33.49
CA GLU A 731 -8.61 26.09 -33.17
C GLU A 731 -9.61 26.96 -32.41
N HIS A 732 -10.93 26.88 -32.66
CA HIS A 732 -11.91 27.67 -31.91
C HIS A 732 -11.92 27.24 -30.44
N ALA A 733 -11.07 27.86 -29.63
CA ALA A 733 -10.92 27.55 -28.23
C ALA A 733 -12.25 27.85 -27.51
N LYS A 734 -12.88 26.79 -26.97
CA LYS A 734 -14.17 26.91 -26.32
C LYS A 734 -13.99 27.53 -24.94
N ALA A 735 -14.78 28.56 -24.65
CA ALA A 735 -14.94 29.05 -23.29
C ALA A 735 -15.85 28.07 -22.50
N PRO A 736 -15.61 27.87 -21.19
CA PRO A 736 -16.42 26.98 -20.36
C PRO A 736 -17.88 27.47 -20.27
N VAL A 737 -18.80 26.53 -20.04
CA VAL A 737 -20.20 26.86 -19.73
C VAL A 737 -20.26 27.51 -18.35
N LYS A 738 -20.96 28.65 -18.24
CA LYS A 738 -21.15 29.36 -16.97
C LYS A 738 -21.83 28.44 -15.94
N ASN A 739 -21.26 28.33 -14.74
CA ASN A 739 -21.73 27.50 -13.62
C ASN A 739 -21.65 25.97 -13.83
N SER A 740 -20.66 25.44 -14.56
CA SER A 740 -20.37 24.01 -14.51
C SER A 740 -19.80 23.61 -13.15
N ASP A 741 -20.40 22.60 -12.52
CA ASP A 741 -19.82 21.96 -11.34
C ASP A 741 -18.66 21.03 -11.80
N PRO A 742 -17.40 21.37 -11.48
CA PRO A 742 -16.26 20.57 -11.91
C PRO A 742 -16.15 19.23 -11.19
N TYR A 743 -16.83 19.06 -10.06
CA TYR A 743 -16.81 17.84 -9.24
C TYR A 743 -18.01 16.92 -9.52
N LYS A 744 -18.93 17.31 -10.42
CA LYS A 744 -20.09 16.49 -10.82
C LYS A 744 -19.74 15.08 -11.28
N LYS A 745 -18.51 14.87 -11.79
CA LYS A 745 -17.99 13.56 -12.22
C LYS A 745 -16.81 13.09 -11.38
N ASP A 746 -16.63 13.62 -10.17
CA ASP A 746 -15.55 13.20 -9.28
C ASP A 746 -15.72 11.70 -8.94
N PRO A 747 -14.80 10.82 -9.39
CA PRO A 747 -14.90 9.39 -9.10
C PRO A 747 -14.41 9.03 -7.69
N SER A 748 -14.12 10.02 -6.84
CA SER A 748 -13.44 9.85 -5.55
C SER A 748 -14.24 10.25 -4.31
N GLU A 749 -15.57 10.06 -4.33
CA GLU A 749 -16.41 10.24 -3.15
C GLU A 749 -15.88 9.41 -1.96
N ALA A 750 -15.58 10.08 -0.85
CA ALA A 750 -14.90 9.48 0.29
C ALA A 750 -15.65 8.27 0.89
N GLU A 751 -16.98 8.34 0.96
CA GLU A 751 -17.83 7.24 1.44
C GLU A 751 -17.71 5.99 0.55
N GLN A 752 -17.68 6.17 -0.77
CA GLN A 752 -17.49 5.07 -1.72
C GLN A 752 -16.08 4.47 -1.60
N MET A 753 -15.08 5.28 -1.28
CA MET A 753 -13.70 4.82 -1.10
C MET A 753 -13.52 3.97 0.16
N GLU A 754 -14.18 4.33 1.26
CA GLU A 754 -14.21 3.50 2.47
C GLU A 754 -14.97 2.20 2.19
N ALA A 755 -16.14 2.26 1.53
CA ALA A 755 -16.88 1.07 1.12
C ALA A 755 -16.02 0.13 0.26
N ARG A 756 -15.29 0.68 -0.72
CA ARG A 756 -14.36 -0.07 -1.59
C ARG A 756 -13.21 -0.68 -0.81
N TYR A 757 -12.69 -0.01 0.21
CA TYR A 757 -11.67 -0.58 1.09
C TYR A 757 -12.23 -1.80 1.84
N GLN A 758 -13.44 -1.71 2.39
CA GLN A 758 -14.11 -2.84 3.04
C GLN A 758 -14.40 -3.99 2.06
N GLU A 759 -14.83 -3.68 0.84
CA GLU A 759 -15.01 -4.68 -0.22
C GLU A 759 -13.71 -5.38 -0.59
N LEU A 760 -12.58 -4.66 -0.67
CA LEU A 760 -11.27 -5.27 -0.92
C LEU A 760 -10.88 -6.22 0.22
N LEU A 761 -11.12 -5.84 1.48
CA LEU A 761 -10.87 -6.73 2.62
C LEU A 761 -11.70 -8.02 2.52
N LYS A 762 -12.99 -7.93 2.17
CA LYS A 762 -13.87 -9.10 1.95
C LYS A 762 -13.43 -9.94 0.76
N LYS A 763 -13.15 -9.29 -0.39
CA LYS A 763 -12.70 -9.94 -1.63
C LYS A 763 -11.48 -10.82 -1.41
N TYR A 764 -10.54 -10.34 -0.60
CA TYR A 764 -9.30 -11.08 -0.29
C TYR A 764 -9.40 -11.93 0.99
N LYS A 765 -10.60 -12.11 1.56
CA LYS A 765 -10.87 -12.92 2.75
C LYS A 765 -10.02 -12.51 3.96
N ILE A 766 -9.75 -11.22 4.08
CA ILE A 766 -9.05 -10.62 5.22
C ILE A 766 -10.03 -10.40 6.38
N ILE A 767 -11.28 -10.06 6.06
CA ILE A 767 -12.42 -10.00 6.99
C ILE A 767 -13.54 -10.92 6.50
N GLU A 768 -14.43 -11.32 7.42
CA GLU A 768 -15.59 -12.19 7.14
C GLU A 768 -16.65 -11.52 6.24
#